data_AF-A0A3B4BLK7-F1
#
_entry.id   AF-A0A3B4BLK7-F1
#
_cell.length_a   1.000
_cell.length_b   1.000
_cell.length_c   1.000
_cell.angle_alpha   90.00
_cell.angle_beta   90.00
_cell.angle_gamma   90.00
#
_symmetry.space_group_name_H-M   'P 1'
#
loop_
_entity.id
_entity.type
_entity.pdbx_description
1 polymer ?
#
loop_
_entity_poly.entity_id
_entity_poly.type
_entity_poly.pdbx_seq_one_letter_code
_entity_poly.pdbx_strand_id
1 'polypeptide(L)'
;LFCSPNNMTFDPCSVSTVLDNSWRNTGGFYYSGYRGFDDTLIEWSGWYRLYLQGKSAQIPESDWCASYMTCGGYTPLLLGGSHPRLQDGIVTREIYGSYGYVINSSQCNSYRSNSIQVKACPGNYYVYRLVKPALSFPMPTYCAVVLDSPNYDPCNIYTALDQPWRATNAPAGSNCDNSFNGNVWYRMLYNGMNIRMSDSCVNRARCGTDVALWLNGSHPQIEDGIVTHLVCGSSGSDCCYYRSIPIRVKACPGNYYVYEFVRPNSCVAAYCADVNTITPTTVPTNVTTDTANNMTFDPCSVYSVLDNDWRRTDSGLYRGSFDDTLIEWSGWYRLYLQGNSAQIPESDWCWSFVTCGGYTALLLGGSHPRSQDGIVTREIFGTYVSSVNSRQCNSYRSNPIQVKACPGNYYVYRLVKPAVLLPIPTYCAGPFKDPCNNYTPLDQPWRATNATGLKICDRFFNWNGWYRLLYYGMSVRMPESCVNQSRCGTDVALWLNGSHPQTGDGIVTRGVCGRSGSDCCYYTFTPIRVKACLGNYYVYEFVKPNVCNAAYCAGTSTLTTFYKNDSDDSHDSVSTTDTTNNITSDPCNVNTLLDNDWRRPVTLFYTNYSGFDDTLIQWSGWYRLYLQGKSAQIPESDWCWSFMSCGGYTALLLGGSHPRPQDGIVTREIYGTYVYSNDSRQCNSYRSNPIQVKACPGNYYVYRLVKPAASIPMPTYCAGKVCCFPYSIHPSIHYLPLLRGSCRGGSILSNEAQTSLSPATSTSSPRGIPRRSQASWAI
;
A
#
# COMPACT_ATOMS: atom_id res chain seq x y z
N LEU A 1 70.83 -44.75 24.59
CA LEU A 1 70.90 -43.32 24.21
C LEU A 1 69.76 -43.05 23.24
N PHE A 2 68.58 -42.67 23.75
CA PHE A 2 67.48 -42.17 22.93
C PHE A 2 67.64 -40.66 22.81
N CYS A 3 67.80 -40.13 21.58
CA CYS A 3 67.72 -38.70 21.31
C CYS A 3 66.26 -38.30 21.06
N SER A 4 65.81 -37.27 21.80
CA SER A 4 64.50 -36.63 21.67
C SER A 4 64.22 -36.12 20.25
N PRO A 5 62.96 -36.14 19.78
CA PRO A 5 62.57 -35.43 18.58
C PRO A 5 62.52 -33.92 18.83
N ASN A 6 62.95 -33.18 17.82
CA ASN A 6 63.08 -31.74 17.78
C ASN A 6 61.79 -31.00 18.19
N ASN A 7 62.01 -29.98 19.01
CA ASN A 7 61.07 -28.95 19.42
C ASN A 7 60.69 -28.09 18.20
N MET A 8 59.75 -28.56 17.36
CA MET A 8 59.04 -27.69 16.41
C MET A 8 58.19 -26.72 17.25
N THR A 9 58.60 -25.46 17.32
CA THR A 9 57.84 -24.39 17.95
C THR A 9 56.45 -24.32 17.31
N PHE A 10 55.44 -24.80 18.04
CA PHE A 10 54.05 -24.75 17.61
C PHE A 10 53.64 -23.29 17.37
N ASP A 11 53.44 -22.92 16.09
CA ASP A 11 52.91 -21.62 15.72
C ASP A 11 51.41 -21.74 15.41
N PRO A 12 50.52 -21.15 16.23
CA PRO A 12 49.09 -21.21 15.97
C PRO A 12 48.66 -20.49 14.67
N CYS A 13 49.52 -19.65 14.07
CA CYS A 13 49.27 -19.08 12.75
C CYS A 13 49.35 -20.12 11.62
N SER A 14 50.12 -21.20 11.79
CA SER A 14 50.22 -22.29 10.81
C SER A 14 49.33 -23.48 11.13
N VAL A 15 48.90 -23.64 12.39
CA VAL A 15 48.04 -24.74 12.84
C VAL A 15 46.82 -24.20 13.60
N SER A 16 45.74 -23.94 12.87
CA SER A 16 44.45 -23.52 13.44
C SER A 16 43.26 -24.16 12.71
N THR A 17 42.15 -24.32 13.43
CA THR A 17 40.87 -24.80 12.90
C THR A 17 40.04 -23.63 12.38
N VAL A 18 39.44 -23.79 11.21
CA VAL A 18 38.59 -22.76 10.61
C VAL A 18 37.18 -22.82 11.22
N LEU A 19 36.67 -21.66 11.65
CA LEU A 19 35.27 -21.47 12.01
C LEU A 19 34.62 -20.47 11.04
N ASP A 20 33.82 -20.99 10.10
CA ASP A 20 33.04 -20.19 9.17
C ASP A 20 31.54 -20.37 9.45
N ASN A 21 31.06 -19.71 10.50
CA ASN A 21 29.66 -19.81 10.91
C ASN A 21 28.98 -18.46 10.70
N SER A 22 28.07 -18.38 9.73
CA SER A 22 27.34 -17.15 9.39
C SER A 22 26.57 -16.55 10.57
N TRP A 23 26.10 -17.38 11.50
CA TRP A 23 25.38 -16.95 12.70
C TRP A 23 26.27 -16.24 13.74
N ARG A 24 27.61 -16.30 13.61
CA ARG A 24 28.54 -15.51 14.44
C ARG A 24 28.64 -14.05 14.00
N ASN A 25 28.10 -13.69 12.84
CA ASN A 25 28.09 -12.32 12.37
C ASN A 25 27.31 -11.40 13.32
N THR A 26 27.90 -10.28 13.69
CA THR A 26 27.24 -9.26 14.51
C THR A 26 26.08 -8.61 13.77
N GLY A 27 24.94 -8.46 14.45
CA GLY A 27 23.78 -7.72 13.95
C GLY A 27 22.92 -7.16 15.08
N GLY A 28 21.95 -6.31 14.74
CA GLY A 28 20.98 -5.80 15.71
C GLY A 28 19.95 -6.86 16.12
N PHE A 29 19.53 -6.87 17.39
CA PHE A 29 18.59 -7.82 17.99
C PHE A 29 17.28 -7.99 17.23
N TYR A 30 16.82 -6.94 16.52
CA TYR A 30 15.59 -6.95 15.72
C TYR A 30 15.80 -7.46 14.29
N TYR A 31 17.04 -7.64 13.84
CA TYR A 31 17.41 -7.97 12.46
C TYR A 31 18.21 -9.28 12.34
N SER A 32 18.72 -9.82 13.44
CA SER A 32 19.39 -11.13 13.43
C SER A 32 18.34 -12.26 13.37
N GLY A 33 18.26 -12.94 12.22
CA GLY A 33 17.41 -14.12 12.01
C GLY A 33 17.93 -15.39 12.70
N TYR A 34 19.10 -15.33 13.34
CA TYR A 34 19.75 -16.46 13.99
C TYR A 34 19.55 -16.39 15.50
N ARG A 35 18.68 -17.24 16.04
CA ARG A 35 18.53 -17.46 17.48
C ARG A 35 18.70 -18.93 17.80
N GLY A 36 19.32 -19.22 18.94
CA GLY A 36 19.40 -20.58 19.47
C GLY A 36 20.81 -21.16 19.58
N PHE A 37 21.86 -20.41 19.24
CA PHE A 37 23.24 -20.88 19.37
C PHE A 37 23.84 -20.53 20.73
N ASP A 38 24.62 -21.46 21.28
CA ASP A 38 25.23 -21.34 22.61
C ASP A 38 26.61 -22.02 22.58
N ASP A 39 27.68 -21.21 22.67
CA ASP A 39 29.05 -21.70 22.64
C ASP A 39 29.45 -22.44 23.94
N THR A 40 28.60 -22.46 24.98
CA THR A 40 28.80 -23.33 26.16
C THR A 40 28.58 -24.81 25.85
N LEU A 41 27.89 -25.11 24.74
CA LEU A 41 27.62 -26.47 24.27
C LEU A 41 28.74 -27.02 23.38
N ILE A 42 29.73 -26.21 23.03
CA ILE A 42 30.85 -26.59 22.18
C ILE A 42 32.05 -27.00 23.05
N GLU A 43 32.67 -28.13 22.69
CA GLU A 43 33.97 -28.55 23.25
C GLU A 43 35.09 -27.80 22.53
N TRP A 44 35.74 -26.88 23.25
CA TRP A 44 36.78 -26.01 22.72
C TRP A 44 38.17 -26.62 22.94
N SER A 45 38.90 -26.86 21.85
CA SER A 45 40.28 -27.39 21.91
C SER A 45 41.13 -26.85 20.76
N GLY A 46 42.24 -26.20 21.11
CA GLY A 46 43.21 -25.69 20.12
C GLY A 46 43.00 -24.23 19.74
N TRP A 47 43.48 -23.86 18.55
CA TRP A 47 43.43 -22.49 18.02
C TRP A 47 42.48 -22.42 16.85
N TYR A 48 41.77 -21.30 16.74
CA TYR A 48 40.71 -21.09 15.76
C TYR A 48 40.97 -19.84 14.93
N ARG A 49 40.69 -19.93 13.63
CA ARG A 49 40.65 -18.80 12.71
C ARG A 49 39.20 -18.54 12.30
N LEU A 50 38.75 -17.32 12.50
CA LEU A 50 37.36 -16.94 12.24
C LEU A 50 37.17 -16.50 10.79
N TYR A 51 36.07 -16.94 10.21
CA TYR A 51 35.59 -16.55 8.89
C TYR A 51 34.09 -16.25 8.95
N LEU A 52 33.64 -15.41 8.03
CA LEU A 52 32.23 -15.21 7.73
C LEU A 52 32.04 -15.23 6.22
N GLN A 53 31.34 -16.25 5.72
CA GLN A 53 31.08 -16.44 4.29
C GLN A 53 32.39 -16.46 3.48
N GLY A 54 33.39 -17.20 3.95
CA GLY A 54 34.70 -17.31 3.31
C GLY A 54 35.62 -16.10 3.46
N LYS A 55 35.18 -15.02 4.12
CA LYS A 55 36.00 -13.81 4.37
C LYS A 55 36.65 -13.85 5.75
N SER A 56 37.88 -13.35 5.84
CA SER A 56 38.62 -13.31 7.11
C SER A 56 37.89 -12.43 8.12
N ALA A 57 37.65 -12.95 9.32
CA ALA A 57 36.90 -12.26 10.36
C ALA A 57 37.68 -12.19 11.67
N GLN A 58 37.26 -11.28 12.55
CA GLN A 58 37.84 -11.11 13.87
C GLN A 58 36.74 -10.90 14.93
N ILE A 59 37.06 -11.17 16.20
CA ILE A 59 36.15 -10.88 17.31
C ILE A 59 36.04 -9.36 17.46
N PRO A 60 34.84 -8.77 17.49
CA PRO A 60 34.71 -7.33 17.69
C PRO A 60 35.21 -6.91 19.09
N GLU A 61 35.88 -5.78 19.16
CA GLU A 61 36.39 -5.22 20.42
C GLU A 61 35.22 -4.69 21.28
N SER A 62 35.34 -4.73 22.61
CA SER A 62 34.29 -4.33 23.54
C SER A 62 33.86 -2.87 23.36
N ASP A 63 34.77 -2.02 22.89
CA ASP A 63 34.54 -0.60 22.63
C ASP A 63 33.66 -0.37 21.36
N TRP A 64 33.46 -1.42 20.55
CA TRP A 64 32.62 -1.43 19.35
C TRP A 64 31.17 -1.84 19.62
N CYS A 65 30.87 -2.16 20.87
CA CYS A 65 29.57 -2.66 21.28
C CYS A 65 28.44 -1.68 20.94
N ALA A 66 27.52 -2.12 20.07
CA ALA A 66 26.34 -1.36 19.67
C ALA A 66 25.12 -1.71 20.55
N SER A 67 24.17 -0.78 20.66
CA SER A 67 22.89 -1.03 21.31
C SER A 67 22.18 -2.18 20.59
N TYR A 68 21.69 -3.16 21.35
CA TYR A 68 21.05 -4.37 20.83
C TYR A 68 21.96 -5.28 19.98
N MET A 69 23.28 -5.21 20.13
CA MET A 69 24.18 -6.13 19.42
C MET A 69 23.91 -7.59 19.84
N THR A 70 23.84 -8.49 18.87
CA THR A 70 23.74 -9.95 19.06
C THR A 70 24.50 -10.69 17.98
N CYS A 71 24.83 -11.96 18.23
CA CYS A 71 25.37 -12.88 17.22
C CYS A 71 25.00 -14.32 17.59
N GLY A 72 24.08 -14.99 16.89
CA GLY A 72 23.72 -16.41 17.10
C GLY A 72 22.95 -16.75 18.39
N GLY A 73 23.37 -16.23 19.53
CA GLY A 73 22.78 -16.39 20.87
C GLY A 73 22.26 -15.07 21.45
N TYR A 74 21.96 -15.08 22.76
CA TYR A 74 21.45 -13.92 23.48
C TYR A 74 22.55 -13.00 24.04
N THR A 75 23.73 -13.57 24.34
CA THR A 75 24.83 -12.83 24.96
C THR A 75 26.02 -12.78 23.98
N PRO A 76 26.21 -11.69 23.21
CA PRO A 76 27.40 -11.53 22.38
C PRO A 76 28.66 -11.47 23.25
N LEU A 77 29.70 -12.21 22.88
CA LEU A 77 31.02 -12.16 23.52
C LEU A 77 31.99 -11.36 22.66
N LEU A 78 32.57 -10.32 23.27
CA LEU A 78 33.42 -9.31 22.65
C LEU A 78 34.83 -9.32 23.29
N LEU A 79 35.83 -8.89 22.52
CA LEU A 79 37.22 -8.84 22.96
C LEU A 79 37.48 -7.63 23.87
N GLY A 80 38.00 -7.86 25.07
CA GLY A 80 38.39 -6.80 26.00
C GLY A 80 39.67 -6.08 25.56
N GLY A 81 39.48 -4.89 24.98
CA GLY A 81 40.54 -4.03 24.46
C GLY A 81 41.02 -4.42 23.06
N SER A 82 42.05 -3.73 22.58
CA SER A 82 42.54 -3.83 21.19
C SER A 82 43.13 -5.19 20.83
N HIS A 83 43.06 -5.57 19.56
CA HIS A 83 43.82 -6.73 19.08
C HIS A 83 45.34 -6.53 19.19
N PRO A 84 46.14 -7.60 19.41
CA PRO A 84 47.60 -7.50 19.43
C PRO A 84 48.19 -7.07 18.08
N ARG A 85 49.37 -6.47 18.11
CA ARG A 85 50.24 -6.29 16.93
C ARG A 85 51.10 -7.53 16.69
N LEU A 86 51.69 -7.66 15.50
CA LEU A 86 52.56 -8.80 15.16
C LEU A 86 53.70 -9.02 16.17
N GLN A 87 54.25 -7.92 16.72
CA GLN A 87 55.33 -7.94 17.70
C GLN A 87 54.91 -8.38 19.10
N ASP A 88 53.61 -8.35 19.42
CA ASP A 88 53.11 -8.60 20.78
C ASP A 88 53.03 -10.11 21.09
N GLY A 89 53.17 -10.96 20.08
CA GLY A 89 53.10 -12.41 20.24
C GLY A 89 51.72 -12.91 20.67
N ILE A 90 51.69 -13.91 21.57
CA ILE A 90 50.45 -14.44 22.14
C ILE A 90 50.08 -13.59 23.36
N VAL A 91 48.94 -12.92 23.30
CA VAL A 91 48.41 -12.10 24.40
C VAL A 91 47.16 -12.75 24.99
N THR A 92 46.96 -12.57 26.29
CA THR A 92 45.69 -12.95 26.95
C THR A 92 44.77 -11.74 26.95
N ARG A 93 43.51 -11.94 26.55
CA ARG A 93 42.50 -10.89 26.48
C ARG A 93 41.26 -11.31 27.24
N GLU A 94 40.71 -10.34 27.96
CA GLU A 94 39.42 -10.52 28.62
C GLU A 94 38.31 -10.66 27.59
N ILE A 95 37.23 -11.33 27.98
CA ILE A 95 36.04 -11.45 27.15
C ILE A 95 34.86 -10.87 27.91
N TYR A 96 34.18 -9.93 27.28
CA TYR A 96 33.04 -9.24 27.86
C TYR A 96 31.76 -9.63 27.13
N GLY A 97 30.67 -9.71 27.89
CA GLY A 97 29.33 -9.92 27.37
C GLY A 97 28.37 -8.87 27.88
N SER A 98 27.31 -8.65 27.11
CA SER A 98 26.21 -7.76 27.46
C SER A 98 24.88 -8.45 27.19
N TYR A 99 23.92 -8.32 28.11
CA TYR A 99 22.59 -8.89 27.90
C TYR A 99 21.81 -8.00 26.93
N GLY A 100 21.11 -8.59 25.97
CA GLY A 100 20.61 -8.00 24.70
C GLY A 100 19.73 -6.74 24.72
N TYR A 101 19.57 -6.05 25.85
CA TYR A 101 18.98 -4.71 25.99
C TYR A 101 20.03 -3.72 26.48
N VAL A 102 21.03 -3.42 25.63
CA VAL A 102 22.06 -2.42 25.91
C VAL A 102 21.51 -1.01 25.65
N ILE A 103 21.15 -0.31 26.72
CA ILE A 103 20.56 1.05 26.72
C ILE A 103 21.61 2.13 27.07
N ASN A 104 22.74 1.77 27.71
CA ASN A 104 23.78 2.74 28.09
C ASN A 104 25.20 2.17 27.93
N SER A 105 26.15 3.09 27.85
CA SER A 105 27.58 2.92 27.67
C SER A 105 28.28 1.92 28.60
N SER A 106 27.79 1.80 29.83
CA SER A 106 28.31 0.93 30.90
C SER A 106 27.88 -0.54 30.79
N GLN A 107 27.06 -0.89 29.80
CA GLN A 107 26.48 -2.24 29.71
C GLN A 107 27.26 -3.21 28.82
N CYS A 108 28.26 -2.73 28.07
CA CYS A 108 29.03 -3.55 27.12
C CYS A 108 30.09 -4.44 27.77
N ASN A 109 30.44 -4.14 29.02
CA ASN A 109 31.29 -4.93 29.89
C ASN A 109 30.54 -5.37 31.16
N SER A 110 29.20 -5.44 31.12
CA SER A 110 28.38 -5.86 32.24
C SER A 110 28.79 -7.22 32.80
N TYR A 111 29.25 -8.10 31.92
CA TYR A 111 29.61 -9.45 32.27
C TYR A 111 30.99 -9.80 31.77
N ARG A 112 31.77 -10.52 32.59
CA ARG A 112 33.11 -10.99 32.27
C ARG A 112 33.08 -12.51 32.12
N SER A 113 33.39 -13.00 30.93
CA SER A 113 33.54 -14.43 30.63
C SER A 113 34.99 -14.87 30.87
N ASN A 114 35.29 -16.13 30.55
CA ASN A 114 36.64 -16.66 30.59
C ASN A 114 37.52 -15.96 29.54
N SER A 115 38.71 -15.51 29.96
CA SER A 115 39.70 -14.89 29.09
C SER A 115 40.21 -15.86 28.02
N ILE A 116 40.54 -15.36 26.84
CA ILE A 116 41.09 -16.14 25.72
C ILE A 116 42.51 -15.71 25.41
N GLN A 117 43.23 -16.52 24.62
CA GLN A 117 44.52 -16.12 24.04
C GLN A 117 44.32 -15.70 22.59
N VAL A 118 45.01 -14.64 22.15
CA VAL A 118 44.93 -14.09 20.80
C VAL A 118 46.35 -13.87 20.28
N LYS A 119 46.58 -14.19 19.00
CA LYS A 119 47.84 -13.90 18.30
C LYS A 119 47.55 -13.24 16.95
N ALA A 120 48.29 -12.18 16.65
CA ALA A 120 48.30 -11.58 15.32
C ALA A 120 49.21 -12.38 14.38
N CYS A 121 48.77 -12.60 13.15
CA CYS A 121 49.48 -13.40 12.16
C CYS A 121 49.84 -12.58 10.91
N PRO A 122 50.95 -12.92 10.22
CA PRO A 122 51.30 -12.30 8.95
C PRO A 122 50.17 -12.43 7.93
N GLY A 123 49.80 -11.35 7.25
CA GLY A 123 48.64 -11.32 6.35
C GLY A 123 47.37 -10.74 6.97
N ASN A 124 47.49 -9.94 8.04
CA ASN A 124 46.41 -9.16 8.66
C ASN A 124 45.21 -9.99 9.13
N TYR A 125 45.48 -11.09 9.85
CA TYR A 125 44.44 -11.88 10.51
C TYR A 125 44.87 -12.31 11.91
N TYR A 126 43.90 -12.81 12.67
CA TYR A 126 44.07 -13.24 14.05
C TYR A 126 43.70 -14.71 14.22
N VAL A 127 44.37 -15.36 15.16
CA VAL A 127 44.00 -16.69 15.65
C VAL A 127 43.69 -16.60 17.13
N TYR A 128 42.68 -17.36 17.55
CA TYR A 128 42.10 -17.30 18.88
C TYR A 128 42.14 -18.68 19.54
N ARG A 129 42.67 -18.76 20.75
CA ARG A 129 42.49 -19.92 21.61
C ARG A 129 41.20 -19.72 22.41
N LEU A 130 40.09 -20.07 21.78
CA LEU A 130 38.76 -19.98 22.36
C LEU A 130 38.59 -21.05 23.45
N VAL A 131 37.82 -20.70 24.48
CA VAL A 131 37.53 -21.59 25.62
C VAL A 131 36.04 -21.57 25.89
N LYS A 132 35.55 -22.55 26.66
CA LYS A 132 34.15 -22.59 27.06
C LYS A 132 33.76 -21.29 27.79
N PRO A 133 32.72 -20.56 27.34
CA PRO A 133 32.25 -19.36 28.03
C PRO A 133 31.73 -19.68 29.44
N ALA A 134 31.66 -18.67 30.32
CA ALA A 134 31.11 -18.90 31.66
C ALA A 134 29.60 -19.21 31.60
N LEU A 135 29.15 -20.16 32.43
CA LEU A 135 27.76 -20.65 32.46
C LEU A 135 26.77 -19.66 33.11
N SER A 136 27.25 -18.53 33.62
CA SER A 136 26.42 -17.49 34.23
C SER A 136 25.59 -16.68 33.21
N PHE A 137 25.70 -16.99 31.92
CA PHE A 137 25.10 -16.21 30.84
C PHE A 137 24.05 -17.01 30.07
N PRO A 138 22.94 -16.37 29.66
CA PRO A 138 22.00 -16.99 28.74
C PRO A 138 22.61 -17.02 27.34
N MET A 139 22.90 -18.24 26.86
CA MET A 139 23.33 -18.52 25.47
C MET A 139 24.44 -17.60 24.95
N PRO A 140 25.66 -17.64 25.53
CA PRO A 140 26.77 -16.80 25.11
C PRO A 140 27.45 -17.32 23.85
N THR A 141 27.89 -16.40 22.99
CA THR A 141 28.48 -16.72 21.67
C THR A 141 29.62 -15.77 21.31
N TYR A 142 30.75 -16.30 20.86
CA TYR A 142 31.85 -15.54 20.28
C TYR A 142 31.42 -14.94 18.94
N CYS A 143 31.28 -13.61 18.92
CA CYS A 143 30.94 -12.87 17.71
C CYS A 143 32.13 -12.75 16.78
N ALA A 144 31.82 -12.52 15.50
CA ALA A 144 32.78 -12.23 14.46
C ALA A 144 32.29 -11.06 13.61
N VAL A 145 33.22 -10.24 13.12
CA VAL A 145 32.99 -9.18 12.14
C VAL A 145 34.05 -9.25 11.05
N VAL A 146 33.64 -9.01 9.80
CA VAL A 146 34.55 -8.90 8.66
C VAL A 146 35.04 -7.46 8.56
N LEU A 147 36.35 -7.26 8.53
CA LEU A 147 36.98 -5.96 8.28
C LEU A 147 37.89 -6.07 7.05
N ASP A 148 37.29 -6.27 5.87
CA ASP A 148 38.04 -6.37 4.61
C ASP A 148 38.46 -4.98 4.14
N SER A 149 39.75 -4.69 4.06
CA SER A 149 40.24 -3.49 3.38
C SER A 149 39.98 -3.62 1.86
N PRO A 150 39.42 -2.59 1.20
CA PRO A 150 39.19 -2.62 -0.24
C PRO A 150 40.51 -2.75 -1.01
N ASN A 151 40.48 -3.46 -2.14
CA ASN A 151 41.63 -3.58 -3.07
C ASN A 151 41.82 -2.31 -3.95
N TYR A 152 41.21 -1.20 -3.55
CA TYR A 152 41.29 0.10 -4.21
C TYR A 152 41.33 1.18 -3.14
N ASP A 153 41.82 2.38 -3.48
CA ASP A 153 41.80 3.51 -2.55
C ASP A 153 40.39 4.14 -2.50
N PRO A 154 39.67 4.09 -1.37
CA PRO A 154 38.33 4.68 -1.26
C PRO A 154 38.32 6.21 -1.40
N CYS A 155 39.48 6.88 -1.31
CA CYS A 155 39.59 8.30 -1.65
C CYS A 155 39.35 8.57 -3.14
N ASN A 156 39.48 7.57 -4.01
CA ASN A 156 39.28 7.76 -5.46
C ASN A 156 37.89 7.28 -5.93
N ILE A 157 37.23 6.42 -5.15
CA ILE A 157 35.96 5.78 -5.52
C ILE A 157 35.00 5.88 -4.34
N TYR A 158 34.09 6.86 -4.41
CA TYR A 158 33.10 7.12 -3.38
C TYR A 158 31.81 7.69 -3.99
N THR A 159 30.71 7.62 -3.22
CA THR A 159 29.45 8.30 -3.51
C THR A 159 29.35 9.59 -2.71
N ALA A 160 28.99 10.70 -3.36
CA ALA A 160 28.83 11.99 -2.69
C ALA A 160 27.46 12.08 -1.98
N LEU A 161 27.46 12.47 -0.71
CA LEU A 161 26.27 12.76 0.09
C LEU A 161 26.17 14.27 0.31
N ASP A 162 25.40 14.96 -0.54
CA ASP A 162 25.27 16.43 -0.55
C ASP A 162 23.88 16.89 -0.09
N GLN A 163 23.14 16.05 0.63
CA GLN A 163 21.80 16.41 1.09
C GLN A 163 21.88 17.39 2.28
N PRO A 164 21.36 18.64 2.17
CA PRO A 164 21.50 19.64 3.23
C PRO A 164 20.78 19.29 4.53
N TRP A 165 19.79 18.38 4.48
CA TRP A 165 19.08 17.93 5.68
C TRP A 165 20.00 17.21 6.67
N ARG A 166 21.17 16.70 6.24
CA ARG A 166 22.15 16.03 7.10
C ARG A 166 22.88 17.00 8.04
N ALA A 167 22.79 18.30 7.81
CA ALA A 167 23.52 19.31 8.55
C ALA A 167 23.10 19.36 10.03
N THR A 168 24.04 19.57 10.95
CA THR A 168 23.78 19.66 12.40
C THR A 168 22.81 20.77 12.80
N ASN A 169 22.69 21.82 11.98
CA ASN A 169 21.72 22.90 12.18
C ASN A 169 20.34 22.62 11.55
N ALA A 170 20.19 21.56 10.76
CA ALA A 170 18.91 21.20 10.17
C ALA A 170 17.91 20.77 11.27
N PRO A 171 16.63 21.14 11.14
CA PRO A 171 15.61 20.76 12.11
C PRO A 171 15.37 19.24 12.11
N ALA A 172 14.61 18.80 13.11
CA ALA A 172 14.11 17.43 13.18
C ALA A 172 13.34 17.05 11.91
N GLY A 173 13.45 15.78 11.52
CA GLY A 173 12.70 15.21 10.41
C GLY A 173 12.53 13.71 10.62
N SER A 174 11.94 13.03 9.64
CA SER A 174 11.80 11.56 9.69
C SER A 174 12.77 10.83 8.77
N ASN A 175 13.87 11.46 8.33
CA ASN A 175 14.86 10.78 7.50
C ASN A 175 15.55 9.65 8.29
N CYS A 176 15.88 8.55 7.61
CA CYS A 176 16.63 7.45 8.20
C CYS A 176 17.60 6.86 7.19
N ASP A 177 18.83 6.58 7.62
CA ASP A 177 19.91 6.06 6.76
C ASP A 177 19.90 4.51 6.69
N ASN A 178 18.72 3.90 6.60
CA ASN A 178 18.60 2.44 6.69
C ASN A 178 19.06 1.69 5.41
N SER A 179 19.35 2.41 4.33
CA SER A 179 19.74 1.85 3.03
C SER A 179 21.23 1.57 2.89
N PHE A 180 22.07 2.08 3.80
CA PHE A 180 23.50 1.81 3.76
C PHE A 180 23.80 0.33 4.05
N ASN A 181 24.58 -0.31 3.19
CA ASN A 181 24.85 -1.75 3.26
C ASN A 181 26.29 -2.10 3.68
N GLY A 182 27.10 -1.10 4.06
CA GLY A 182 28.44 -1.31 4.63
C GLY A 182 29.54 -1.72 3.65
N ASN A 183 29.30 -1.62 2.33
CA ASN A 183 30.28 -1.99 1.29
C ASN A 183 30.57 -0.84 0.30
N VAL A 184 30.10 0.36 0.61
CA VAL A 184 30.23 1.55 -0.24
C VAL A 184 30.83 2.67 0.59
N TRP A 185 31.77 3.40 0.00
CA TRP A 185 32.41 4.55 0.62
C TRP A 185 31.70 5.83 0.22
N TYR A 186 31.50 6.73 1.18
CA TYR A 186 30.75 7.96 1.02
C TYR A 186 31.60 9.17 1.39
N ARG A 187 31.47 10.26 0.65
CA ARG A 187 32.02 11.57 0.98
C ARG A 187 30.88 12.53 1.30
N MET A 188 30.89 13.14 2.48
CA MET A 188 29.89 14.15 2.83
C MET A 188 30.22 15.48 2.16
N LEU A 189 29.21 16.14 1.61
CA LEU A 189 29.27 17.47 1.03
C LEU A 189 28.14 18.34 1.61
N TYR A 190 28.32 19.65 1.55
CA TYR A 190 27.27 20.62 1.83
C TYR A 190 27.27 21.72 0.77
N ASN A 191 26.28 21.68 -0.12
CA ASN A 191 26.24 22.52 -1.33
C ASN A 191 27.54 22.43 -2.14
N GLY A 192 28.05 21.20 -2.33
CA GLY A 192 29.30 20.92 -3.04
C GLY A 192 30.59 21.28 -2.28
N MET A 193 30.50 21.81 -1.06
CA MET A 193 31.65 22.09 -0.20
C MET A 193 32.02 20.87 0.64
N ASN A 194 33.30 20.74 0.98
CA ASN A 194 33.76 19.72 1.91
C ASN A 194 33.16 19.94 3.28
N ILE A 195 32.53 18.90 3.82
CA ILE A 195 32.05 18.82 5.19
C ILE A 195 32.41 17.43 5.73
N ARG A 196 32.52 17.28 7.05
CA ARG A 196 32.76 15.99 7.69
C ARG A 196 31.60 15.60 8.59
N MET A 197 31.54 14.32 8.94
CA MET A 197 30.63 13.86 9.98
C MET A 197 30.97 14.60 11.28
N SER A 198 29.98 14.93 12.11
CA SER A 198 30.32 15.55 13.40
C SER A 198 31.05 14.54 14.28
N ASP A 199 32.20 14.91 14.83
CA ASP A 199 32.91 14.19 15.90
C ASP A 199 32.60 14.76 17.28
N SER A 200 31.51 15.54 17.38
CA SER A 200 31.01 16.14 18.61
C SER A 200 29.55 15.77 18.82
N CYS A 201 29.10 15.86 20.07
CA CYS A 201 27.74 15.49 20.45
C CYS A 201 26.69 16.35 19.72
N VAL A 202 25.83 15.68 18.94
CA VAL A 202 24.69 16.32 18.27
C VAL A 202 23.42 16.02 19.06
N ASN A 203 22.67 17.07 19.39
CA ASN A 203 21.39 16.94 20.10
C ASN A 203 20.38 16.07 19.31
N ARG A 204 19.51 15.36 20.05
CA ARG A 204 18.37 14.65 19.49
C ARG A 204 17.52 15.57 18.60
N ALA A 205 16.88 14.99 17.58
CA ALA A 205 15.96 15.69 16.68
C ALA A 205 16.66 16.78 15.85
N ARG A 206 17.83 16.44 15.28
CA ARG A 206 18.65 17.27 14.39
C ARG A 206 19.06 16.47 13.17
N CYS A 207 19.67 17.13 12.18
CA CYS A 207 20.12 16.47 10.94
C CYS A 207 18.97 15.78 10.21
N GLY A 208 17.77 16.37 10.23
CA GLY A 208 16.61 15.84 9.53
C GLY A 208 16.11 14.49 10.05
N THR A 209 16.52 14.05 11.25
CA THR A 209 16.18 12.75 11.85
C THR A 209 15.82 12.89 13.33
N ASP A 210 15.35 11.84 13.98
CA ASP A 210 15.10 11.82 15.44
C ASP A 210 16.40 11.49 16.21
N VAL A 211 17.16 10.49 15.76
CA VAL A 211 18.42 10.04 16.35
C VAL A 211 19.59 10.50 15.49
N ALA A 212 20.13 11.66 15.83
CA ALA A 212 21.28 12.28 15.19
C ALA A 212 22.57 11.50 15.48
N LEU A 213 23.14 10.84 14.47
CA LEU A 213 24.35 10.02 14.62
C LEU A 213 25.63 10.83 14.39
N TRP A 214 26.59 10.70 15.29
CA TRP A 214 27.88 11.40 15.31
C TRP A 214 29.03 10.46 15.68
N LEU A 215 30.25 10.81 15.27
CA LEU A 215 31.44 9.96 15.32
C LEU A 215 32.06 10.04 16.72
N ASN A 216 32.16 8.91 17.42
CA ASN A 216 32.74 8.90 18.77
C ASN A 216 34.26 8.73 18.70
N GLY A 217 34.95 9.84 18.53
CA GLY A 217 36.39 9.95 18.44
C GLY A 217 36.81 10.98 17.40
N SER A 218 38.06 11.42 17.47
CA SER A 218 38.62 12.32 16.48
C SER A 218 38.76 11.64 15.12
N HIS A 219 38.51 12.39 14.06
CA HIS A 219 38.79 11.92 12.70
C HIS A 219 40.28 11.54 12.52
N PRO A 220 40.59 10.52 11.71
CA PRO A 220 41.97 10.08 11.47
C PRO A 220 42.83 11.13 10.77
N GLN A 221 44.14 10.97 10.86
CA GLN A 221 45.13 11.60 9.98
C GLN A 221 45.38 10.73 8.74
N ILE A 222 46.02 11.29 7.70
CA ILE A 222 46.33 10.57 6.45
C ILE A 222 47.16 9.30 6.74
N GLU A 223 48.07 9.37 7.69
CA GLU A 223 48.97 8.28 8.09
C GLU A 223 48.27 7.14 8.85
N ASP A 224 47.11 7.41 9.46
CA ASP A 224 46.35 6.40 10.20
C ASP A 224 45.65 5.40 9.26
N GLY A 225 45.49 5.74 7.98
CA GLY A 225 44.82 4.91 6.99
C GLY A 225 43.32 4.74 7.29
N ILE A 226 42.82 3.51 7.18
CA ILE A 226 41.42 3.18 7.48
C ILE A 226 41.32 2.85 8.97
N VAL A 227 40.56 3.66 9.71
CA VAL A 227 40.28 3.43 11.14
C VAL A 227 38.81 3.11 11.35
N THR A 228 38.51 2.39 12.43
CA THR A 228 37.13 2.06 12.83
C THR A 228 36.76 2.88 14.05
N HIS A 229 35.63 3.58 14.00
CA HIS A 229 35.12 4.39 15.11
C HIS A 229 33.69 3.98 15.46
N LEU A 230 33.39 3.99 16.76
CA LEU A 230 32.02 3.88 17.25
C LEU A 230 31.21 5.10 16.79
N VAL A 231 29.91 4.89 16.56
CA VAL A 231 28.97 5.95 16.21
C VAL A 231 27.92 6.04 17.31
N CYS A 232 27.68 7.26 17.79
CA CYS A 232 26.81 7.56 18.92
C CYS A 232 25.62 8.42 18.48
N GLY A 233 24.53 8.39 19.24
CA GLY A 233 23.40 9.31 19.13
C GLY A 233 22.94 9.72 20.53
N SER A 234 22.56 10.98 20.68
CA SER A 234 22.21 11.54 21.98
C SER A 234 20.75 11.28 22.39
N SER A 235 20.51 11.20 23.69
CA SER A 235 19.17 11.22 24.30
C SER A 235 19.24 11.84 25.69
N GLY A 236 18.43 12.87 25.95
CA GLY A 236 18.49 13.60 27.21
C GLY A 236 19.86 14.27 27.42
N SER A 237 20.51 14.00 28.55
CA SER A 237 21.87 14.49 28.87
C SER A 237 22.99 13.54 28.42
N ASP A 238 22.66 12.36 27.89
CA ASP A 238 23.64 11.36 27.47
C ASP A 238 23.89 11.46 25.97
N CYS A 239 25.10 11.92 25.61
CA CYS A 239 25.53 12.12 24.23
C CYS A 239 25.75 10.81 23.45
N CYS A 240 25.94 9.69 24.14
CA CYS A 240 26.11 8.37 23.51
C CYS A 240 25.10 7.35 24.07
N TYR A 241 23.86 7.80 24.27
CA TYR A 241 22.76 6.95 24.68
C TYR A 241 22.48 5.86 23.64
N TYR A 242 22.39 6.24 22.37
CA TYR A 242 22.24 5.31 21.25
C TYR A 242 23.61 4.95 20.70
N ARG A 243 24.01 3.69 20.79
CA ARG A 243 25.23 3.18 20.14
C ARG A 243 24.88 2.48 18.84
N SER A 244 25.28 3.06 17.72
CA SER A 244 25.14 2.43 16.41
C SER A 244 26.30 1.46 16.14
N ILE A 245 26.17 0.66 15.09
CA ILE A 245 27.25 -0.18 14.59
C ILE A 245 28.43 0.74 14.19
N PRO A 246 29.68 0.41 14.56
CA PRO A 246 30.85 1.19 14.15
C PRO A 246 30.95 1.34 12.64
N ILE A 247 31.59 2.42 12.21
CA ILE A 247 31.88 2.69 10.80
C ILE A 247 33.38 2.77 10.59
N ARG A 248 33.80 2.58 9.34
CA ARG A 248 35.19 2.86 8.94
C ARG A 248 35.29 4.24 8.34
N VAL A 249 36.38 4.94 8.63
CA VAL A 249 36.67 6.27 8.10
C VAL A 249 38.14 6.33 7.68
N LYS A 250 38.40 7.04 6.57
CA LYS A 250 39.74 7.30 6.06
C LYS A 250 39.89 8.78 5.75
N ALA A 251 41.02 9.36 6.15
CA ALA A 251 41.43 10.70 5.74
C ALA A 251 42.04 10.68 4.34
N CYS A 252 41.65 11.62 3.49
CA CYS A 252 42.07 11.67 2.09
C CYS A 252 42.93 12.91 1.78
N PRO A 253 43.86 12.80 0.81
CA PRO A 253 44.54 13.97 0.26
C PRO A 253 43.53 15.00 -0.26
N GLY A 254 43.68 16.28 0.09
CA GLY A 254 42.71 17.33 -0.26
C GLY A 254 41.71 17.69 0.85
N ASN A 255 42.02 17.35 2.10
CA ASN A 255 41.29 17.75 3.31
C ASN A 255 39.81 17.34 3.31
N TYR A 256 39.54 16.08 2.98
CA TYR A 256 38.23 15.47 3.12
C TYR A 256 38.34 14.05 3.67
N TYR A 257 37.20 13.51 4.06
CA TYR A 257 37.08 12.18 4.65
C TYR A 257 36.11 11.35 3.84
N VAL A 258 36.38 10.05 3.77
CA VAL A 258 35.46 9.05 3.25
C VAL A 258 35.05 8.09 4.36
N TYR A 259 33.78 7.71 4.35
CA TYR A 259 33.14 6.90 5.38
C TYR A 259 32.50 5.69 4.75
N GLU A 260 32.73 4.51 5.32
CA GLU A 260 31.93 3.34 5.00
C GLU A 260 30.77 3.25 6.00
N PHE A 261 29.68 3.95 5.66
CA PHE A 261 28.48 3.94 6.47
C PHE A 261 27.78 2.58 6.41
N VAL A 262 27.22 2.17 7.54
CA VAL A 262 26.45 0.93 7.70
C VAL A 262 25.02 1.24 8.08
N ARG A 263 24.11 0.29 7.86
CA ARG A 263 22.71 0.41 8.27
C ARG A 263 22.61 0.63 9.79
N PRO A 264 22.02 1.73 10.27
CA PRO A 264 21.76 1.92 11.70
C PRO A 264 20.74 0.90 12.24
N ASN A 265 20.81 0.62 13.55
CA ASN A 265 19.94 -0.33 14.25
C ASN A 265 18.47 0.12 14.37
N SER A 266 18.11 1.32 13.89
CA SER A 266 16.76 1.86 13.92
C SER A 266 16.52 2.80 12.73
N CYS A 267 15.32 2.76 12.12
CA CYS A 267 14.93 3.68 11.03
C CYS A 267 14.44 5.03 11.55
N VAL A 268 14.97 5.49 12.68
CA VAL A 268 14.85 6.90 13.09
C VAL A 268 16.22 7.54 13.27
N ALA A 269 17.29 6.92 12.74
CA ALA A 269 18.67 7.38 12.88
C ALA A 269 19.31 7.72 11.54
N ALA A 270 20.12 8.78 11.49
CA ALA A 270 20.86 9.23 10.32
C ALA A 270 22.19 9.90 10.69
N TYR A 271 23.19 9.79 9.81
CA TYR A 271 24.55 10.32 9.98
C TYR A 271 24.60 11.84 9.73
N CYS A 272 25.06 12.59 10.72
CA CYS A 272 25.10 14.05 10.73
C CYS A 272 26.36 14.64 10.11
N ALA A 273 26.21 15.72 9.34
CA ALA A 273 27.31 16.54 8.81
C ALA A 273 27.48 17.83 9.62
N ASP A 274 28.69 18.14 10.06
CA ASP A 274 28.96 19.28 10.94
C ASP A 274 29.15 20.60 10.20
N VAL A 275 28.20 21.52 10.31
CA VAL A 275 28.26 22.80 9.61
C VAL A 275 29.45 23.68 10.00
N ASN A 276 30.06 23.46 11.16
CA ASN A 276 31.24 24.21 11.59
C ASN A 276 32.53 23.77 10.87
N THR A 277 32.45 22.70 10.08
CA THR A 277 33.60 22.09 9.40
C THR A 277 33.61 22.35 7.89
N ILE A 278 32.69 23.18 7.41
CA ILE A 278 32.58 23.53 6.00
C ILE A 278 33.89 24.20 5.56
N THR A 279 34.56 23.60 4.59
CA THR A 279 35.77 24.16 3.97
C THR A 279 35.52 24.45 2.49
N PRO A 280 35.93 25.62 1.97
CA PRO A 280 35.77 25.95 0.56
C PRO A 280 36.52 24.96 -0.33
N THR A 281 35.83 24.41 -1.33
CA THR A 281 36.47 23.55 -2.33
C THR A 281 37.24 24.42 -3.32
N THR A 282 38.57 24.36 -3.32
CA THR A 282 39.41 24.89 -4.41
C THR A 282 39.52 23.85 -5.53
N VAL A 283 38.41 23.53 -6.18
CA VAL A 283 38.41 22.74 -7.43
C VAL A 283 37.71 23.57 -8.49
N PRO A 284 38.31 23.75 -9.69
CA PRO A 284 37.65 24.46 -10.77
C PRO A 284 36.40 23.69 -11.16
N THR A 285 35.24 24.33 -11.04
CA THR A 285 34.02 23.92 -11.72
C THR A 285 34.24 24.07 -13.22
N ASN A 286 34.89 23.09 -13.85
CA ASN A 286 34.62 22.82 -15.25
C ASN A 286 33.22 22.20 -15.30
N VAL A 287 32.21 23.06 -15.31
CA VAL A 287 30.94 22.72 -15.92
C VAL A 287 31.27 22.45 -17.38
N THR A 288 31.44 21.18 -17.72
CA THR A 288 31.27 20.76 -19.10
C THR A 288 29.83 21.07 -19.46
N THR A 289 29.61 22.25 -20.02
CA THR A 289 28.48 22.48 -20.90
C THR A 289 28.69 21.51 -22.04
N ASP A 290 28.04 20.35 -21.95
CA ASP A 290 28.01 19.42 -23.06
C ASP A 290 27.25 20.12 -24.17
N THR A 291 28.02 20.59 -25.15
CA THR A 291 27.58 21.27 -26.34
C THR A 291 26.64 20.36 -27.09
N ALA A 292 25.51 20.93 -27.50
CA ALA A 292 24.59 20.32 -28.45
C ALA A 292 25.38 19.78 -29.65
N ASN A 293 25.23 18.48 -29.96
CA ASN A 293 25.50 17.90 -31.27
C ASN A 293 24.80 16.53 -31.39
N ASN A 294 23.58 16.52 -31.94
CA ASN A 294 23.23 15.85 -33.20
C ASN A 294 21.71 15.63 -33.30
N MET A 295 21.10 16.33 -34.26
CA MET A 295 19.81 15.96 -34.84
C MET A 295 19.96 14.59 -35.53
N THR A 296 19.59 13.51 -34.85
CA THR A 296 19.25 12.17 -35.44
C THR A 296 18.84 11.12 -34.40
N PHE A 297 19.00 11.39 -33.11
CA PHE A 297 18.68 10.40 -32.06
C PHE A 297 17.24 10.52 -31.59
N ASP A 298 16.41 9.53 -31.90
CA ASP A 298 15.06 9.41 -31.32
C ASP A 298 15.16 8.73 -29.95
N PRO A 299 14.84 9.41 -28.84
CA PRO A 299 14.87 8.77 -27.52
C PRO A 299 13.84 7.63 -27.37
N CYS A 300 12.92 7.46 -28.32
CA CYS A 300 12.04 6.30 -28.38
C CYS A 300 12.74 5.01 -28.85
N SER A 301 13.90 5.10 -29.52
CA SER A 301 14.67 3.94 -29.99
C SER A 301 15.87 3.61 -29.11
N VAL A 302 16.37 4.56 -28.33
CA VAL A 302 17.53 4.34 -27.46
C VAL A 302 17.30 4.98 -26.09
N TYR A 303 17.18 4.12 -25.09
CA TYR A 303 16.94 4.46 -23.69
C TYR A 303 17.47 3.33 -22.79
N SER A 304 17.70 3.67 -21.52
CA SER A 304 17.98 2.72 -20.45
C SER A 304 16.68 2.25 -19.80
N VAL A 305 16.64 1.01 -19.33
CA VAL A 305 15.48 0.44 -18.65
C VAL A 305 15.56 0.70 -17.14
N LEU A 306 14.47 1.17 -16.55
CA LEU A 306 14.25 1.20 -15.10
C LEU A 306 13.09 0.29 -14.74
N ASP A 307 13.39 -0.87 -14.18
CA ASP A 307 12.44 -1.93 -13.84
C ASP A 307 12.39 -2.21 -12.33
N ASN A 308 12.91 -1.28 -11.54
CA ASN A 308 12.96 -1.44 -10.10
C ASN A 308 11.54 -1.45 -9.50
N ASP A 309 11.10 -2.61 -9.02
CA ASP A 309 9.77 -2.77 -8.41
C ASP A 309 9.53 -1.84 -7.20
N TRP A 310 10.58 -1.40 -6.51
CA TRP A 310 10.48 -0.44 -5.41
C TRP A 310 10.04 0.98 -5.86
N ARG A 311 10.04 1.26 -7.16
CA ARG A 311 9.49 2.52 -7.74
C ARG A 311 7.96 2.49 -7.86
N ARG A 312 7.33 1.33 -7.66
CA ARG A 312 5.87 1.19 -7.72
C ARG A 312 5.19 2.11 -6.71
N THR A 313 4.15 2.81 -7.13
CA THR A 313 3.27 3.53 -6.21
C THR A 313 2.50 2.58 -5.30
N ASP A 314 2.54 2.84 -3.99
CA ASP A 314 1.82 2.08 -2.96
C ASP A 314 1.01 3.01 -2.05
N SER A 315 -0.01 2.47 -1.41
CA SER A 315 -0.82 3.12 -0.38
C SER A 315 -0.49 2.51 0.98
N GLY A 316 0.43 3.15 1.73
CA GLY A 316 0.88 2.63 3.02
C GLY A 316 2.04 3.38 3.65
N LEU A 317 2.40 2.97 4.88
CA LEU A 317 3.58 3.49 5.58
C LEU A 317 4.86 3.08 4.85
N TYR A 318 5.80 4.04 4.80
CA TYR A 318 7.15 3.98 4.23
C TYR A 318 7.80 2.59 4.24
N ARG A 319 8.15 2.06 3.05
CA ARG A 319 8.73 0.72 2.88
C ARG A 319 10.19 0.67 2.40
N GLY A 320 10.87 1.79 2.13
CA GLY A 320 12.24 1.74 1.61
C GLY A 320 12.98 3.06 1.72
N SER A 321 14.32 3.02 1.71
CA SER A 321 15.18 4.23 1.77
C SER A 321 15.97 4.44 0.49
N PHE A 322 15.28 4.30 -0.63
CA PHE A 322 15.87 4.51 -1.95
C PHE A 322 15.83 6.00 -2.30
N ASP A 323 17.00 6.60 -2.44
CA ASP A 323 17.18 8.03 -2.70
C ASP A 323 17.73 8.24 -4.12
N ASP A 324 16.90 8.77 -5.02
CA ASP A 324 17.30 9.04 -6.40
C ASP A 324 18.31 10.20 -6.51
N THR A 325 18.62 10.93 -5.43
CA THR A 325 19.74 11.89 -5.38
C THR A 325 21.12 11.22 -5.36
N LEU A 326 21.17 9.93 -5.02
CA LEU A 326 22.40 9.13 -5.00
C LEU A 326 22.71 8.46 -6.35
N ILE A 327 21.81 8.59 -7.33
CA ILE A 327 21.96 8.03 -8.67
C ILE A 327 22.56 9.08 -9.60
N GLU A 328 23.56 8.68 -10.38
CA GLU A 328 24.07 9.48 -11.51
C GLU A 328 23.14 9.29 -12.72
N TRP A 329 22.47 10.38 -13.11
CA TRP A 329 21.47 10.37 -14.18
C TRP A 329 22.10 10.81 -15.50
N SER A 330 22.02 9.97 -16.53
CA SER A 330 22.45 10.30 -17.89
C SER A 330 21.60 9.61 -18.96
N GLY A 331 21.21 10.37 -19.99
CA GLY A 331 20.41 9.86 -21.10
C GLY A 331 18.90 9.79 -20.83
N TRP A 332 18.22 8.89 -21.55
CA TRP A 332 16.77 8.68 -21.52
C TRP A 332 16.42 7.34 -20.88
N TYR A 333 15.29 7.28 -20.19
CA TYR A 333 14.86 6.12 -19.42
C TYR A 333 13.44 5.70 -19.78
N ARG A 334 13.19 4.39 -19.79
CA ARG A 334 11.86 3.77 -19.91
C ARG A 334 11.55 2.97 -18.65
N LEU A 335 10.37 3.18 -18.10
CA LEU A 335 9.96 2.56 -16.84
C LEU A 335 9.15 1.29 -17.09
N TYR A 336 9.42 0.28 -16.29
CA TYR A 336 8.65 -0.96 -16.21
C TYR A 336 8.37 -1.32 -14.75
N LEU A 337 7.27 -2.03 -14.53
CA LEU A 337 6.94 -2.65 -13.26
C LEU A 337 6.53 -4.09 -13.51
N GLN A 338 7.23 -5.04 -12.89
CA GLN A 338 6.96 -6.48 -13.08
C GLN A 338 6.90 -6.88 -14.57
N GLY A 339 7.81 -6.33 -15.39
CA GLY A 339 7.85 -6.57 -16.83
C GLY A 339 6.78 -5.84 -17.67
N ASN A 340 5.86 -5.10 -17.05
CA ASN A 340 4.82 -4.34 -17.75
C ASN A 340 5.20 -2.87 -17.94
N SER A 341 4.73 -2.27 -19.03
CA SER A 341 4.95 -0.84 -19.31
C SER A 341 4.41 0.03 -18.17
N ALA A 342 5.24 0.95 -17.68
CA ALA A 342 4.90 1.87 -16.60
C ALA A 342 5.19 3.32 -17.00
N GLN A 343 4.60 4.24 -16.26
CA GLN A 343 4.78 5.68 -16.44
C GLN A 343 4.90 6.38 -15.09
N ILE A 344 5.50 7.56 -15.05
CA ILE A 344 5.48 8.40 -13.86
C ILE A 344 4.03 8.90 -13.66
N PRO A 345 3.36 8.62 -12.53
CA PRO A 345 1.98 9.07 -12.35
C PRO A 345 1.88 10.60 -12.37
N GLU A 346 0.80 11.11 -12.96
CA GLU A 346 0.50 12.54 -12.99
C GLU A 346 0.11 13.01 -11.59
N SER A 347 0.58 14.18 -11.17
CA SER A 347 0.29 14.78 -9.86
C SER A 347 -1.20 14.98 -9.61
N ASP A 348 -1.97 15.13 -10.70
CA ASP A 348 -3.42 15.29 -10.68
C ASP A 348 -4.17 14.00 -10.32
N TRP A 349 -3.49 12.84 -10.38
CA TRP A 349 -4.06 11.52 -10.03
C TRP A 349 -3.69 11.10 -8.61
N CYS A 350 -3.08 11.99 -7.83
CA CYS A 350 -2.59 11.67 -6.51
C CYS A 350 -3.74 11.41 -5.51
N TRP A 351 -3.54 10.44 -4.62
CA TRP A 351 -4.43 10.12 -3.50
C TRP A 351 -3.71 10.32 -2.15
N SER A 352 -4.41 10.19 -1.02
CA SER A 352 -3.76 10.32 0.29
C SER A 352 -2.69 9.24 0.48
N PHE A 353 -1.53 9.59 1.02
CA PHE A 353 -0.42 8.66 1.33
C PHE A 353 0.28 7.99 0.12
N VAL A 354 0.41 8.66 -1.04
CA VAL A 354 1.25 8.12 -2.14
C VAL A 354 2.71 8.04 -1.70
N THR A 355 3.28 6.84 -1.77
CA THR A 355 4.71 6.60 -1.55
C THR A 355 5.29 5.73 -2.67
N CYS A 356 6.58 5.86 -2.91
CA CYS A 356 7.36 4.96 -3.77
C CYS A 356 8.83 5.09 -3.37
N GLY A 357 9.54 3.98 -3.17
CA GLY A 357 10.99 3.90 -2.94
C GLY A 357 11.59 4.62 -1.71
N GLY A 358 11.29 5.89 -1.49
CA GLY A 358 11.79 6.79 -0.46
C GLY A 358 10.68 7.62 0.20
N TYR A 359 11.06 8.70 0.90
CA TYR A 359 10.16 9.50 1.74
C TYR A 359 9.35 10.51 0.92
N THR A 360 9.94 11.03 -0.15
CA THR A 360 9.28 12.01 -1.03
C THR A 360 8.99 11.34 -2.37
N ALA A 361 7.72 11.00 -2.60
CA ALA A 361 7.26 10.48 -3.87
C ALA A 361 7.24 11.61 -4.92
N LEU A 362 7.99 11.43 -6.02
CA LEU A 362 8.05 12.39 -7.12
C LEU A 362 7.09 11.98 -8.24
N LEU A 363 6.22 12.91 -8.61
CA LEU A 363 5.13 12.77 -9.57
C LEU A 363 5.28 13.79 -10.71
N LEU A 364 4.71 13.48 -11.87
CA LEU A 364 4.76 14.33 -13.05
C LEU A 364 3.76 15.49 -12.94
N GLY A 365 4.22 16.72 -13.09
CA GLY A 365 3.38 17.92 -13.10
C GLY A 365 2.59 18.07 -14.39
N GLY A 366 1.27 17.91 -14.29
CA GLY A 366 0.34 17.95 -15.42
C GLY A 366 0.35 16.68 -16.26
N SER A 367 -0.32 16.72 -17.41
CA SER A 367 -0.51 15.54 -18.27
C SER A 367 0.75 15.12 -19.01
N HIS A 368 0.87 13.84 -19.37
CA HIS A 368 1.90 13.39 -20.29
C HIS A 368 1.73 14.03 -21.69
N PRO A 369 2.83 14.21 -22.46
CA PRO A 369 2.76 14.70 -23.84
C PRO A 369 1.95 13.77 -24.76
N ARG A 370 1.44 14.34 -25.86
CA ARG A 370 0.93 13.62 -27.02
C ARG A 370 2.10 13.27 -27.96
N SER A 371 1.91 12.28 -28.84
CA SER A 371 2.94 11.89 -29.82
C SER A 371 3.36 13.03 -30.75
N GLN A 372 2.47 13.99 -31.00
CA GLN A 372 2.73 15.19 -31.81
C GLN A 372 3.49 16.30 -31.06
N ASP A 373 3.51 16.27 -29.72
CA ASP A 373 4.08 17.34 -28.90
C ASP A 373 5.62 17.27 -28.86
N GLY A 374 6.21 16.19 -29.37
CA GLY A 374 7.65 15.97 -29.36
C GLY A 374 8.20 15.82 -27.94
N ILE A 375 9.36 16.43 -27.68
CA ILE A 375 9.98 16.45 -26.36
C ILE A 375 9.43 17.65 -25.59
N VAL A 376 8.75 17.39 -24.47
CA VAL A 376 8.23 18.45 -23.58
C VAL A 376 8.96 18.43 -22.25
N THR A 377 9.16 19.61 -21.68
CA THR A 377 9.64 19.75 -20.29
C THR A 377 8.44 19.72 -19.35
N ARG A 378 8.52 18.91 -18.30
CA ARG A 378 7.48 18.78 -17.27
C ARG A 378 8.05 19.03 -15.90
N GLU A 379 7.24 19.71 -15.10
CA GLU A 379 7.56 19.92 -13.70
C GLU A 379 7.48 18.62 -12.93
N ILE A 380 8.24 18.52 -11.84
CA ILE A 380 8.19 17.37 -10.94
C ILE A 380 7.80 17.86 -9.57
N PHE A 381 6.74 17.25 -9.04
CA PHE A 381 6.19 17.59 -7.75
C PHE A 381 6.42 16.46 -6.74
N GLY A 382 6.68 16.83 -5.49
CA GLY A 382 6.87 15.92 -4.38
C GLY A 382 5.75 16.03 -3.35
N THR A 383 5.39 14.90 -2.73
CA THR A 383 4.47 14.85 -1.58
C THR A 383 5.10 14.08 -0.42
N TYR A 384 4.80 14.49 0.81
CA TYR A 384 5.27 13.83 2.03
C TYR A 384 4.29 12.75 2.49
N VAL A 385 4.81 11.67 3.09
CA VAL A 385 4.03 10.51 3.55
C VAL A 385 2.88 10.88 4.48
N SER A 386 2.94 11.98 5.23
CA SER A 386 1.88 12.39 6.17
C SER A 386 0.74 13.21 5.56
N SER A 387 0.73 13.45 4.24
CA SER A 387 -0.32 14.25 3.59
C SER A 387 -1.64 13.46 3.51
N VAL A 388 -2.60 13.85 4.36
CA VAL A 388 -3.94 13.24 4.45
C VAL A 388 -4.86 13.73 3.32
N ASN A 389 -4.48 14.78 2.60
CA ASN A 389 -5.34 15.48 1.65
C ASN A 389 -5.00 15.09 0.21
N SER A 390 -5.91 14.38 -0.46
CA SER A 390 -5.76 13.91 -1.85
C SER A 390 -5.65 15.03 -2.91
N ARG A 391 -5.70 16.30 -2.51
CA ARG A 391 -5.56 17.47 -3.41
C ARG A 391 -4.21 18.17 -3.31
N GLN A 392 -3.29 17.72 -2.45
CA GLN A 392 -2.03 18.40 -2.15
C GLN A 392 -0.82 17.51 -2.43
N CYS A 393 -0.55 17.23 -3.70
CA CYS A 393 0.65 16.50 -4.12
C CYS A 393 1.65 17.37 -4.91
N ASN A 394 1.57 18.68 -4.69
CA ASN A 394 2.48 19.70 -5.18
C ASN A 394 3.15 20.48 -4.04
N SER A 395 3.25 19.87 -2.85
CA SER A 395 3.84 20.47 -1.65
C SER A 395 5.31 20.84 -1.87
N TYR A 396 6.02 20.05 -2.67
CA TYR A 396 7.41 20.28 -3.01
C TYR A 396 7.62 20.26 -4.50
N ARG A 397 8.69 20.92 -4.94
CA ARG A 397 9.10 21.01 -6.34
C ARG A 397 10.52 20.47 -6.47
N SER A 398 10.71 19.53 -7.40
CA SER A 398 12.02 19.02 -7.78
C SER A 398 12.48 19.68 -9.08
N ASN A 399 13.64 19.27 -9.59
CA ASN A 399 14.13 19.68 -10.90
C ASN A 399 13.19 19.15 -12.00
N PRO A 400 12.84 19.98 -13.02
CA PRO A 400 11.99 19.53 -14.12
C PRO A 400 12.72 18.50 -14.99
N ILE A 401 11.94 17.63 -15.63
CA ILE A 401 12.45 16.58 -16.52
C ILE A 401 11.94 16.77 -17.94
N GLN A 402 12.54 16.09 -18.92
CA GLN A 402 12.00 16.03 -20.27
C GLN A 402 11.25 14.71 -20.48
N VAL A 403 10.14 14.75 -21.20
CA VAL A 403 9.29 13.58 -21.50
C VAL A 403 8.94 13.57 -22.98
N LYS A 404 8.97 12.39 -23.60
CA LYS A 404 8.50 12.19 -24.98
C LYS A 404 7.53 11.01 -25.02
N ALA A 405 6.43 11.18 -25.76
CA ALA A 405 5.51 10.10 -26.09
C ALA A 405 6.01 9.32 -27.31
N CYS A 406 6.00 8.00 -27.23
CA CYS A 406 6.55 7.12 -28.26
C CYS A 406 5.46 6.28 -28.95
N PRO A 407 5.69 5.86 -30.21
CA PRO A 407 4.82 4.90 -30.89
C PRO A 407 4.69 3.62 -30.08
N GLY A 408 3.46 3.13 -29.87
CA GLY A 408 3.19 1.96 -29.01
C GLY A 408 2.73 2.30 -27.59
N ASN A 409 2.27 3.53 -27.35
CA ASN A 409 1.64 3.98 -26.09
C ASN A 409 2.54 3.84 -24.86
N TYR A 410 3.78 4.32 -24.96
CA TYR A 410 4.68 4.45 -23.81
C TYR A 410 5.41 5.79 -23.85
N TYR A 411 6.05 6.11 -22.72
CA TYR A 411 6.81 7.34 -22.54
C TYR A 411 8.27 7.04 -22.22
N VAL A 412 9.13 7.94 -22.66
CA VAL A 412 10.54 7.97 -22.27
C VAL A 412 10.84 9.28 -21.56
N TYR A 413 11.71 9.21 -20.56
CA TYR A 413 11.97 10.30 -19.62
C TYR A 413 13.46 10.61 -19.59
N ARG A 414 13.83 11.87 -19.78
CA ARG A 414 15.17 12.36 -19.44
C ARG A 414 15.16 12.78 -17.99
N LEU A 415 15.41 11.81 -17.11
CA LEU A 415 15.46 12.02 -15.67
C LEU A 415 16.74 12.76 -15.29
N VAL A 416 16.64 13.60 -14.26
CA VAL A 416 17.77 14.37 -13.72
C VAL A 416 17.83 14.17 -12.21
N LYS A 417 18.98 14.46 -11.61
CA LYS A 417 19.16 14.43 -10.17
C LYS A 417 18.06 15.26 -9.48
N PRO A 418 17.26 14.69 -8.57
CA PRO A 418 16.23 15.44 -7.85
C PRO A 418 16.81 16.59 -7.01
N ALA A 419 15.96 17.54 -6.61
CA ALA A 419 16.39 18.62 -5.74
C ALA A 419 16.88 18.06 -4.39
N VAL A 420 18.13 18.35 -4.02
CA VAL A 420 18.82 17.79 -2.83
C VAL A 420 18.21 18.22 -1.50
N LEU A 421 17.38 19.27 -1.50
CA LEU A 421 16.62 19.73 -0.35
C LEU A 421 15.45 18.81 0.00
N LEU A 422 15.03 17.94 -0.92
CA LEU A 422 13.91 17.03 -0.70
C LEU A 422 14.36 15.85 0.19
N PRO A 423 13.57 15.46 1.20
CA PRO A 423 13.85 14.29 2.04
C PRO A 423 13.73 12.99 1.22
N ILE A 424 14.86 12.31 0.95
CA ILE A 424 14.95 10.99 0.28
C ILE A 424 13.94 10.87 -0.90
N PRO A 425 14.11 11.65 -1.98
CA PRO A 425 13.14 11.70 -3.07
C PRO A 425 13.31 10.54 -4.06
N THR A 426 12.20 10.11 -4.66
CA THR A 426 12.19 9.02 -5.65
C THR A 426 11.20 9.27 -6.78
N TYR A 427 11.60 9.08 -8.03
CA TYR A 427 10.72 9.03 -9.19
C TYR A 427 9.84 7.78 -9.14
N CYS A 428 8.53 8.01 -9.00
CA CYS A 428 7.54 6.93 -8.94
C CYS A 428 7.21 6.36 -10.32
N ALA A 429 6.74 5.12 -10.31
CA ALA A 429 6.19 4.42 -11.45
C ALA A 429 4.79 3.90 -11.10
N GLY A 430 3.83 4.07 -12.01
CA GLY A 430 2.50 3.49 -11.92
C GLY A 430 2.15 2.74 -13.21
N PRO A 431 1.26 1.74 -13.14
CA PRO A 431 0.80 1.04 -14.33
C PRO A 431 0.05 2.00 -15.26
N PHE A 432 0.39 1.97 -16.56
CA PHE A 432 -0.38 2.64 -17.59
C PHE A 432 -1.70 1.87 -17.82
N LYS A 433 -2.84 2.41 -17.38
CA LYS A 433 -4.17 1.88 -17.74
C LYS A 433 -4.90 2.91 -18.60
N ASP A 434 -4.89 2.69 -19.92
CA ASP A 434 -5.70 3.50 -20.82
C ASP A 434 -7.19 3.34 -20.47
N PRO A 435 -7.91 4.42 -20.12
CA PRO A 435 -9.33 4.33 -19.80
C PRO A 435 -10.19 3.89 -20.99
N CYS A 436 -9.69 3.97 -22.22
CA CYS A 436 -10.35 3.38 -23.39
C CYS A 436 -10.37 1.84 -23.35
N ASN A 437 -9.49 1.21 -22.56
CA ASN A 437 -9.44 -0.25 -22.41
C ASN A 437 -9.92 -0.73 -21.03
N ASN A 438 -10.28 0.21 -20.14
CA ASN A 438 -10.67 -0.10 -18.77
C ASN A 438 -11.74 0.89 -18.27
N TYR A 439 -13.00 0.61 -18.62
CA TYR A 439 -14.16 1.41 -18.25
C TYR A 439 -15.36 0.54 -17.86
N THR A 440 -16.31 1.12 -17.14
CA THR A 440 -17.61 0.51 -16.83
C THR A 440 -18.66 0.96 -17.85
N PRO A 441 -19.33 0.05 -18.57
CA PRO A 441 -20.42 0.43 -19.47
C PRO A 441 -21.67 0.85 -18.68
N LEU A 442 -22.23 2.02 -19.00
CA LEU A 442 -23.51 2.51 -18.50
C LEU A 442 -24.57 2.38 -19.59
N ASP A 443 -25.17 1.21 -19.69
CA ASP A 443 -26.22 0.88 -20.66
C ASP A 443 -27.62 0.98 -20.05
N GLN A 444 -27.93 2.17 -19.55
CA GLN A 444 -29.14 2.47 -18.78
C GLN A 444 -30.05 3.38 -19.61
N PRO A 445 -31.10 2.85 -20.28
CA PRO A 445 -31.96 3.63 -21.17
C PRO A 445 -32.69 4.79 -20.47
N TRP A 446 -32.86 4.73 -19.14
CA TRP A 446 -33.44 5.83 -18.39
C TRP A 446 -32.58 7.11 -18.42
N ARG A 447 -31.27 7.02 -18.71
CA ARG A 447 -30.37 8.18 -18.88
C ARG A 447 -30.58 8.93 -20.19
N ALA A 448 -31.32 8.35 -21.12
CA ALA A 448 -31.48 8.89 -22.47
C ALA A 448 -32.23 10.23 -22.49
N THR A 449 -31.84 11.14 -23.39
CA THR A 449 -32.47 12.46 -23.52
C THR A 449 -33.97 12.43 -23.84
N ASN A 450 -34.48 11.31 -24.39
CA ASN A 450 -35.90 11.09 -24.64
C ASN A 450 -36.66 10.53 -23.42
N ALA A 451 -35.97 9.94 -22.44
CA ALA A 451 -36.57 9.37 -21.24
C ALA A 451 -37.12 10.46 -20.30
N THR A 452 -38.29 10.22 -19.72
CA THR A 452 -38.98 11.13 -18.79
C THR A 452 -39.27 10.44 -17.45
N GLY A 453 -39.43 11.23 -16.39
CA GLY A 453 -40.30 10.86 -15.26
C GLY A 453 -39.83 9.76 -14.30
N LEU A 454 -38.66 9.88 -13.67
CA LEU A 454 -38.22 8.98 -12.59
C LEU A 454 -37.51 9.67 -11.39
N LYS A 455 -37.16 10.96 -11.52
CA LYS A 455 -36.40 11.75 -10.52
C LYS A 455 -35.19 10.99 -9.95
N ILE A 456 -34.48 10.27 -10.82
CA ILE A 456 -33.28 9.52 -10.46
C ILE A 456 -32.15 10.49 -10.12
N CYS A 457 -31.29 10.07 -9.20
CA CYS A 457 -30.31 10.92 -8.58
C CYS A 457 -28.92 10.28 -8.57
N ASP A 458 -28.04 10.77 -9.44
CA ASP A 458 -26.64 10.32 -9.53
C ASP A 458 -25.81 10.74 -8.31
N ARG A 459 -26.35 11.58 -7.41
CA ARG A 459 -25.71 11.90 -6.12
C ARG A 459 -25.48 10.67 -5.24
N PHE A 460 -26.34 9.66 -5.35
CA PHE A 460 -26.21 8.44 -4.55
C PHE A 460 -25.39 7.35 -5.24
N PHE A 461 -25.16 7.47 -6.55
CA PHE A 461 -24.37 6.52 -7.31
C PHE A 461 -22.90 6.51 -6.85
N ASN A 462 -22.29 5.32 -6.80
CA ASN A 462 -20.90 5.16 -6.40
C ASN A 462 -19.95 5.35 -7.59
N TRP A 463 -19.66 6.61 -7.91
CA TRP A 463 -18.73 6.98 -8.97
C TRP A 463 -17.29 6.62 -8.62
N ASN A 464 -16.71 5.68 -9.36
CA ASN A 464 -15.32 5.26 -9.26
C ASN A 464 -14.80 4.78 -10.63
N GLY A 465 -13.83 5.51 -11.18
CA GLY A 465 -13.20 5.19 -12.46
C GLY A 465 -13.89 5.78 -13.68
N TRP A 466 -13.67 5.14 -14.83
CA TRP A 466 -14.10 5.61 -16.14
C TRP A 466 -15.36 4.90 -16.62
N TYR A 467 -16.24 5.63 -17.30
CA TYR A 467 -17.54 5.14 -17.74
C TYR A 467 -17.77 5.41 -19.22
N ARG A 468 -18.39 4.46 -19.92
CA ARG A 468 -18.85 4.63 -21.31
C ARG A 468 -20.37 4.63 -21.34
N LEU A 469 -20.98 5.67 -21.91
CA LEU A 469 -22.43 5.74 -22.06
C LEU A 469 -22.88 4.86 -23.23
N LEU A 470 -23.88 4.01 -23.00
CA LEU A 470 -24.50 3.15 -23.98
C LEU A 470 -26.03 3.32 -23.97
N TYR A 471 -26.67 3.04 -25.10
CA TYR A 471 -28.12 2.97 -25.24
C TYR A 471 -28.47 1.70 -26.03
N TYR A 472 -28.95 0.67 -25.33
CA TYR A 472 -29.16 -0.67 -25.88
C TYR A 472 -27.89 -1.23 -26.55
N GLY A 473 -26.76 -1.11 -25.86
CA GLY A 473 -25.44 -1.54 -26.35
C GLY A 473 -24.79 -0.61 -27.37
N MET A 474 -25.53 0.34 -27.93
CA MET A 474 -25.00 1.32 -28.90
C MET A 474 -24.25 2.43 -28.18
N SER A 475 -23.11 2.87 -28.73
CA SER A 475 -22.37 3.99 -28.15
C SER A 475 -23.09 5.31 -28.33
N VAL A 476 -23.27 5.99 -27.22
CA VAL A 476 -23.82 7.34 -27.16
C VAL A 476 -22.89 8.22 -26.35
N ARG A 477 -23.07 9.54 -26.46
CA ARG A 477 -22.26 10.53 -25.75
C ARG A 477 -23.14 11.45 -24.93
N MET A 478 -22.57 12.14 -23.95
CA MET A 478 -23.31 13.22 -23.29
C MET A 478 -23.76 14.26 -24.33
N PRO A 479 -24.94 14.88 -24.16
CA PRO A 479 -25.33 16.01 -25.00
C PRO A 479 -24.41 17.22 -24.74
N GLU A 480 -24.00 17.89 -25.82
CA GLU A 480 -23.22 19.16 -25.79
C GLU A 480 -24.13 20.40 -25.79
N SER A 481 -25.44 20.18 -25.75
CA SER A 481 -26.46 21.21 -25.78
C SER A 481 -27.47 21.03 -24.66
N CYS A 482 -28.14 22.13 -24.34
CA CYS A 482 -29.12 22.23 -23.27
C CYS A 482 -30.22 21.18 -23.39
N VAL A 483 -30.36 20.37 -22.34
CA VAL A 483 -31.44 19.39 -22.22
C VAL A 483 -32.60 20.01 -21.42
N ASN A 484 -33.83 19.77 -21.89
CA ASN A 484 -35.02 20.22 -21.18
C ASN A 484 -35.10 19.61 -19.76
N GLN A 485 -35.70 20.35 -18.83
CA GLN A 485 -35.97 19.85 -17.48
C GLN A 485 -36.82 18.57 -17.53
N SER A 486 -36.70 17.71 -16.52
CA SER A 486 -37.44 16.44 -16.41
C SER A 486 -37.15 15.40 -17.52
N ARG A 487 -35.93 15.43 -18.09
CA ARG A 487 -35.42 14.44 -19.05
C ARG A 487 -34.30 13.59 -18.44
N CYS A 488 -33.85 12.56 -19.15
CA CYS A 488 -32.79 11.64 -18.70
C CYS A 488 -33.15 10.93 -17.39
N GLY A 489 -34.44 10.67 -17.19
CA GLY A 489 -34.94 10.00 -15.98
C GLY A 489 -34.79 10.82 -14.70
N THR A 490 -34.41 12.09 -14.79
CA THR A 490 -34.16 12.97 -13.64
C THR A 490 -34.92 14.29 -13.76
N ASP A 491 -34.85 15.17 -12.76
CA ASP A 491 -35.42 16.52 -12.84
C ASP A 491 -34.41 17.50 -13.45
N VAL A 492 -33.18 17.50 -12.93
CA VAL A 492 -32.06 18.32 -13.41
C VAL A 492 -31.17 17.50 -14.35
N ALA A 493 -31.48 17.57 -15.64
CA ALA A 493 -30.75 16.88 -16.70
C ALA A 493 -29.36 17.48 -16.91
N LEU A 494 -28.29 16.72 -16.63
CA LEU A 494 -26.92 17.18 -16.74
C LEU A 494 -26.35 16.95 -18.14
N TRP A 495 -25.79 18.02 -18.71
CA TRP A 495 -25.22 18.04 -20.07
C TRP A 495 -23.81 18.66 -20.06
N LEU A 496 -23.02 18.36 -21.09
CA LEU A 496 -21.63 18.77 -21.19
C LEU A 496 -21.52 20.21 -21.70
N ASN A 497 -20.93 21.10 -20.90
CA ASN A 497 -20.69 22.48 -21.28
C ASN A 497 -19.36 22.61 -22.03
N GLY A 498 -19.43 22.43 -23.35
CA GLY A 498 -18.30 22.47 -24.28
C GLY A 498 -18.27 21.26 -25.22
N SER A 499 -17.41 21.32 -26.24
CA SER A 499 -17.27 20.25 -27.23
C SER A 499 -16.47 19.05 -26.68
N HIS A 500 -16.82 17.84 -27.07
CA HIS A 500 -16.06 16.64 -26.78
C HIS A 500 -14.65 16.71 -27.40
N PRO A 501 -13.64 16.07 -26.77
CA PRO A 501 -12.30 15.96 -27.34
C PRO A 501 -12.28 15.23 -28.69
N GLN A 502 -11.22 15.43 -29.47
CA GLN A 502 -10.85 14.57 -30.59
C GLN A 502 -9.97 13.40 -30.11
N THR A 503 -9.81 12.33 -30.91
CA THR A 503 -9.01 11.14 -30.54
C THR A 503 -7.54 11.45 -30.23
N GLY A 504 -7.01 12.58 -30.74
CA GLY A 504 -5.67 13.07 -30.41
C GLY A 504 -5.60 13.97 -29.17
N ASP A 505 -6.73 14.33 -28.56
CA ASP A 505 -6.75 15.32 -27.48
C ASP A 505 -6.35 14.77 -26.10
N GLY A 506 -6.29 13.45 -25.96
CA GLY A 506 -6.08 12.81 -24.67
C GLY A 506 -7.23 13.04 -23.72
N ILE A 507 -6.93 13.11 -22.42
CA ILE A 507 -7.93 13.38 -21.38
C ILE A 507 -8.10 14.89 -21.22
N VAL A 508 -9.33 15.38 -21.33
CA VAL A 508 -9.66 16.80 -21.20
C VAL A 508 -10.72 17.03 -20.13
N THR A 509 -10.67 18.19 -19.47
CA THR A 509 -11.68 18.60 -18.48
C THR A 509 -12.79 19.41 -19.16
N ARG A 510 -14.05 19.16 -18.78
CA ARG A 510 -15.24 19.82 -19.33
C ARG A 510 -16.23 20.20 -18.23
N GLY A 511 -16.81 21.38 -18.35
CA GLY A 511 -17.85 21.84 -17.44
C GLY A 511 -19.14 21.02 -17.60
N VAL A 512 -19.98 21.02 -16.57
CA VAL A 512 -21.27 20.33 -16.57
C VAL A 512 -22.35 21.30 -16.12
N CYS A 513 -23.42 21.41 -16.90
CA CYS A 513 -24.54 22.30 -16.67
C CYS A 513 -25.83 21.52 -16.42
N GLY A 514 -26.73 22.11 -15.64
CA GLY A 514 -28.11 21.66 -15.46
C GLY A 514 -29.07 22.84 -15.64
N ARG A 515 -30.17 22.60 -16.36
CA ARG A 515 -31.20 23.60 -16.63
C ARG A 515 -32.15 23.79 -15.45
N SER A 516 -32.59 25.03 -15.23
CA SER A 516 -33.75 25.36 -14.38
C SER A 516 -34.59 26.46 -15.05
N GLY A 517 -35.88 26.23 -15.27
CA GLY A 517 -36.74 27.19 -15.96
C GLY A 517 -36.26 27.52 -17.37
N SER A 518 -36.02 28.80 -17.66
CA SER A 518 -35.50 29.28 -18.94
C SER A 518 -33.97 29.29 -19.04
N ASP A 519 -33.25 29.16 -17.92
CA ASP A 519 -31.79 29.20 -17.90
C ASP A 519 -31.19 27.79 -18.06
N CYS A 520 -30.53 27.58 -19.20
CA CYS A 520 -29.91 26.32 -19.61
C CYS A 520 -28.70 25.89 -18.77
N CYS A 521 -28.05 26.82 -18.06
CA CYS A 521 -26.95 26.51 -17.14
C CYS A 521 -27.16 27.20 -15.79
N TYR A 522 -28.39 27.16 -15.28
CA TYR A 522 -28.71 27.66 -13.94
C TYR A 522 -27.89 26.93 -12.86
N TYR A 523 -27.80 25.60 -12.96
CA TYR A 523 -26.97 24.79 -12.08
C TYR A 523 -25.62 24.51 -12.74
N THR A 524 -24.54 24.86 -12.05
CA THR A 524 -23.18 24.49 -12.42
C THR A 524 -22.66 23.41 -11.49
N PHE A 525 -22.04 22.38 -12.06
CA PHE A 525 -21.52 21.23 -11.32
C PHE A 525 -20.00 21.14 -11.46
N THR A 526 -19.38 20.30 -10.61
CA THR A 526 -17.95 20.00 -10.70
C THR A 526 -17.62 19.49 -12.11
N PRO A 527 -16.61 20.07 -12.79
CA PRO A 527 -16.17 19.60 -14.09
C PRO A 527 -15.78 18.12 -14.07
N ILE A 528 -15.97 17.45 -15.20
CA ILE A 528 -15.62 16.03 -15.39
C ILE A 528 -14.46 15.89 -16.37
N ARG A 529 -13.75 14.76 -16.34
CA ARG A 529 -12.74 14.43 -17.33
C ARG A 529 -13.33 13.53 -18.42
N VAL A 530 -12.92 13.75 -19.66
CA VAL A 530 -13.44 13.06 -20.85
C VAL A 530 -12.28 12.69 -21.75
N LYS A 531 -12.29 11.49 -22.33
CA LYS A 531 -11.33 11.06 -23.36
C LYS A 531 -12.07 10.50 -24.57
N ALA A 532 -11.60 10.87 -25.76
CA ALA A 532 -12.02 10.26 -27.01
C ALA A 532 -11.20 9.01 -27.29
N CYS A 533 -11.88 7.92 -27.67
CA CYS A 533 -11.26 6.62 -27.88
C CYS A 533 -11.33 6.20 -29.35
N LEU A 534 -10.37 5.35 -29.75
CA LEU A 534 -10.42 4.66 -31.03
C LEU A 534 -11.69 3.79 -31.10
N GLY A 535 -12.42 3.87 -32.21
CA GLY A 535 -13.76 3.26 -32.33
C GLY A 535 -14.93 4.22 -32.09
N ASN A 536 -14.67 5.54 -32.11
CA ASN A 536 -15.68 6.60 -32.10
C ASN A 536 -16.61 6.58 -30.87
N TYR A 537 -16.02 6.43 -29.69
CA TYR A 537 -16.73 6.53 -28.42
C TYR A 537 -15.94 7.35 -27.42
N TYR A 538 -16.62 7.74 -26.34
CA TYR A 538 -16.06 8.56 -25.28
C TYR A 538 -16.14 7.82 -23.95
N VAL A 539 -15.11 8.03 -23.13
CA VAL A 539 -15.11 7.62 -21.73
C VAL A 539 -15.07 8.85 -20.85
N TYR A 540 -15.80 8.79 -19.75
CA TYR A 540 -16.03 9.90 -18.82
C TYR A 540 -15.64 9.47 -17.40
N GLU A 541 -14.91 10.33 -16.71
CA GLU A 541 -14.70 10.24 -15.28
C GLU A 541 -15.74 11.13 -14.59
N PHE A 542 -16.92 10.56 -14.35
CA PHE A 542 -18.04 11.24 -13.70
C PHE A 542 -17.77 11.43 -12.21
N VAL A 543 -18.38 12.47 -11.64
CA VAL A 543 -18.24 12.81 -10.22
C VAL A 543 -19.62 12.95 -9.59
N LYS A 544 -19.70 12.80 -8.27
CA LYS A 544 -20.95 12.94 -7.52
C LYS A 544 -21.53 14.36 -7.65
N PRO A 545 -22.74 14.55 -8.22
CA PRO A 545 -23.42 15.84 -8.21
C PRO A 545 -23.75 16.28 -6.79
N ASN A 546 -23.67 17.59 -6.52
CA ASN A 546 -23.98 18.17 -5.21
C ASN A 546 -25.49 18.32 -4.94
N VAL A 547 -26.33 18.19 -5.97
CA VAL A 547 -27.79 18.33 -5.91
C VAL A 547 -28.47 17.00 -6.28
N CYS A 548 -29.62 16.74 -5.65
CA CYS A 548 -30.57 15.71 -6.03
C CYS A 548 -31.87 16.42 -6.42
N ASN A 549 -32.62 16.11 -7.48
CA ASN A 549 -32.57 15.01 -8.44
C ASN A 549 -31.81 15.43 -9.71
N ALA A 550 -30.51 15.16 -9.78
CA ALA A 550 -29.66 15.45 -10.94
C ALA A 550 -28.97 14.18 -11.46
N ALA A 551 -28.86 14.03 -12.79
CA ALA A 551 -28.22 12.88 -13.43
C ALA A 551 -27.58 13.20 -14.78
N TYR A 552 -26.46 12.53 -15.09
CA TYR A 552 -25.73 12.60 -16.35
C TYR A 552 -26.55 12.00 -17.50
N CYS A 553 -26.83 12.83 -18.50
CA CYS A 553 -27.60 12.45 -19.68
C CYS A 553 -26.80 11.66 -20.71
N ALA A 554 -27.48 10.74 -21.39
CA ALA A 554 -27.03 10.10 -22.62
C ALA A 554 -27.80 10.68 -23.82
N GLY A 555 -27.09 11.33 -24.75
CA GLY A 555 -27.68 11.97 -25.92
C GLY A 555 -28.10 10.95 -26.98
N THR A 556 -29.40 10.85 -27.26
CA THR A 556 -29.93 9.95 -28.32
C THR A 556 -29.98 10.60 -29.70
N SER A 557 -29.66 11.89 -29.80
CA SER A 557 -29.61 12.63 -31.08
C SER A 557 -28.51 12.14 -32.02
N THR A 558 -27.54 11.35 -31.53
CA THR A 558 -26.54 10.67 -32.36
C THR A 558 -27.09 9.42 -33.06
N LEU A 559 -28.26 8.91 -32.66
CA LEU A 559 -28.90 7.75 -33.29
C LEU A 559 -29.74 8.16 -34.50
N THR A 560 -30.31 9.38 -34.49
CA THR A 560 -31.13 9.92 -35.60
C THR A 560 -30.37 10.11 -36.91
N THR A 561 -29.04 10.09 -36.92
CA THR A 561 -28.21 10.10 -38.13
C THR A 561 -28.00 8.72 -38.77
N PHE A 562 -28.28 7.62 -38.05
CA PHE A 562 -28.13 6.25 -38.57
C PHE A 562 -29.43 5.66 -39.12
N TYR A 563 -30.60 6.12 -38.66
CA TYR A 563 -31.91 5.61 -39.10
C TYR A 563 -32.38 6.09 -40.49
N LYS A 564 -31.55 6.82 -41.24
CA LYS A 564 -31.89 7.25 -42.62
C LYS A 564 -31.34 6.34 -43.72
N ASN A 565 -30.47 5.38 -43.41
CA ASN A 565 -29.74 4.62 -44.43
C ASN A 565 -29.68 3.10 -44.18
N ASP A 566 -30.71 2.48 -43.62
CA ASP A 566 -30.91 1.04 -43.88
C ASP A 566 -32.34 0.61 -43.63
N SER A 567 -33.05 0.37 -44.72
CA SER A 567 -34.19 -0.54 -44.76
C SER A 567 -33.65 -1.87 -45.26
N ASP A 568 -33.16 -2.71 -44.36
CA ASP A 568 -33.14 -4.14 -44.62
C ASP A 568 -33.29 -4.95 -43.33
N ASP A 569 -34.16 -5.92 -43.42
CA ASP A 569 -34.60 -6.84 -42.39
C ASP A 569 -33.64 -8.02 -42.36
N SER A 570 -32.93 -8.21 -41.25
CA SER A 570 -32.53 -9.54 -40.81
C SER A 570 -32.18 -9.53 -39.32
N HIS A 571 -33.10 -10.08 -38.54
CA HIS A 571 -32.87 -10.51 -37.18
C HIS A 571 -31.81 -11.62 -37.16
N ASP A 572 -30.56 -11.28 -36.84
CA ASP A 572 -29.53 -12.28 -36.55
C ASP A 572 -29.43 -12.49 -35.03
N SER A 573 -29.95 -13.62 -34.58
CA SER A 573 -29.90 -14.05 -33.19
C SER A 573 -28.47 -14.50 -32.87
N VAL A 574 -27.70 -13.64 -32.19
CA VAL A 574 -26.40 -14.02 -31.63
C VAL A 574 -26.63 -15.01 -30.49
N SER A 575 -26.54 -16.30 -30.83
CA SER A 575 -26.35 -17.40 -29.89
C SER A 575 -24.99 -17.24 -29.23
N THR A 576 -24.98 -16.76 -27.99
CA THR A 576 -23.80 -16.87 -27.13
C THR A 576 -23.64 -18.34 -26.77
N THR A 577 -22.57 -18.96 -27.27
CA THR A 577 -22.13 -20.29 -26.86
C THR A 577 -21.70 -20.23 -25.40
N ASP A 578 -22.63 -20.61 -24.52
CA ASP A 578 -22.40 -20.86 -23.10
C ASP A 578 -21.33 -21.96 -23.00
N THR A 579 -20.15 -21.60 -22.49
CA THR A 579 -19.14 -22.57 -22.10
C THR A 579 -19.74 -23.39 -20.97
N THR A 580 -20.18 -24.60 -21.30
CA THR A 580 -20.60 -25.63 -20.36
C THR A 580 -19.43 -26.07 -19.50
N ASN A 581 -19.07 -25.23 -18.53
CA ASN A 581 -18.33 -25.69 -17.37
C ASN A 581 -19.28 -26.61 -16.58
N ASN A 582 -19.02 -27.89 -16.78
CA ASN A 582 -19.63 -29.03 -16.14
C ASN A 582 -19.46 -28.91 -14.61
N ILE A 583 -20.40 -28.26 -13.91
CA ILE A 583 -20.41 -28.20 -12.44
C ILE A 583 -21.16 -29.44 -11.94
N THR A 584 -20.42 -30.49 -11.62
CA THR A 584 -20.91 -31.71 -10.96
C THR A 584 -21.12 -31.53 -9.45
N SER A 585 -21.00 -30.31 -8.91
CA SER A 585 -21.19 -30.01 -7.48
C SER A 585 -22.54 -29.36 -7.19
N ASP A 586 -23.16 -29.79 -6.09
CA ASP A 586 -24.43 -29.23 -5.62
C ASP A 586 -24.27 -27.73 -5.29
N PRO A 587 -25.07 -26.81 -5.86
CA PRO A 587 -25.00 -25.38 -5.56
C PRO A 587 -25.27 -25.03 -4.09
N CYS A 588 -25.87 -25.93 -3.31
CA CYS A 588 -25.98 -25.80 -1.86
C CYS A 588 -24.63 -25.84 -1.15
N ASN A 589 -23.62 -26.48 -1.76
CA ASN A 589 -22.26 -26.60 -1.23
C ASN A 589 -21.28 -25.61 -1.89
N VAL A 590 -21.55 -25.17 -3.12
CA VAL A 590 -20.70 -24.24 -3.87
C VAL A 590 -21.50 -23.00 -4.24
N ASN A 591 -21.42 -21.98 -3.40
CA ASN A 591 -22.06 -20.68 -3.59
C ASN A 591 -21.24 -19.53 -3.01
N THR A 592 -21.48 -18.33 -3.53
CA THR A 592 -20.89 -17.08 -3.07
C THR A 592 -21.85 -16.39 -2.10
N LEU A 593 -21.33 -15.88 -0.99
CA LEU A 593 -22.12 -15.13 0.00
C LEU A 593 -22.33 -13.67 -0.47
N LEU A 594 -23.58 -13.22 -0.45
CA LEU A 594 -23.96 -11.82 -0.64
C LEU A 594 -24.54 -11.27 0.66
N ASP A 595 -23.69 -10.62 1.48
CA ASP A 595 -24.08 -9.96 2.72
C ASP A 595 -24.00 -8.44 2.56
N ASN A 596 -24.93 -7.89 1.78
CA ASN A 596 -24.98 -6.47 1.47
C ASN A 596 -26.18 -5.83 2.18
N ASP A 597 -25.92 -5.08 3.25
CA ASP A 597 -26.97 -4.42 4.05
C ASP A 597 -27.91 -3.52 3.23
N TRP A 598 -27.42 -2.95 2.13
CA TRP A 598 -28.21 -2.12 1.22
C TRP A 598 -29.24 -2.89 0.39
N ARG A 599 -29.18 -4.23 0.33
CA ARG A 599 -30.21 -5.08 -0.29
C ARG A 599 -31.46 -5.23 0.57
N ARG A 600 -31.46 -4.70 1.80
CA ARG A 600 -32.62 -4.73 2.69
C ARG A 600 -33.74 -3.81 2.15
N PRO A 601 -34.98 -4.32 2.04
CA PRO A 601 -36.14 -3.51 1.72
C PRO A 601 -36.35 -2.33 2.68
N VAL A 602 -36.67 -1.16 2.14
CA VAL A 602 -37.00 0.07 2.88
C VAL A 602 -38.21 0.79 2.23
N THR A 603 -38.81 1.73 2.97
CA THR A 603 -39.99 2.51 2.55
C THR A 603 -39.65 4.01 2.36
N LEU A 604 -38.46 4.32 1.86
CA LEU A 604 -38.00 5.70 1.68
C LEU A 604 -37.12 5.85 0.44
N PHE A 605 -37.44 6.85 -0.38
CA PHE A 605 -36.54 7.35 -1.42
C PHE A 605 -35.47 8.22 -0.78
N TYR A 606 -34.25 8.16 -1.30
CA TYR A 606 -33.10 8.97 -0.85
C TYR A 606 -32.45 8.55 0.47
N THR A 607 -32.39 7.24 0.74
CA THR A 607 -31.43 6.74 1.73
C THR A 607 -30.00 6.76 1.14
N ASN A 608 -28.97 6.71 1.99
CA ASN A 608 -27.58 6.52 1.54
C ASN A 608 -27.39 5.23 0.70
N TYR A 609 -28.38 4.34 0.68
CA TYR A 609 -28.37 3.08 -0.04
C TYR A 609 -29.16 3.12 -1.35
N SER A 610 -29.42 4.28 -1.96
CA SER A 610 -30.26 4.39 -3.18
C SER A 610 -29.46 4.44 -4.49
N GLY A 611 -28.16 4.14 -4.44
CA GLY A 611 -27.21 4.32 -5.54
C GLY A 611 -26.67 3.06 -6.18
N PHE A 612 -27.14 1.89 -5.74
CA PHE A 612 -26.73 0.59 -6.24
C PHE A 612 -27.60 0.16 -7.43
N ASP A 613 -26.97 -0.49 -8.40
CA ASP A 613 -27.62 -0.97 -9.61
C ASP A 613 -26.99 -2.31 -10.01
N ASP A 614 -27.77 -3.39 -9.92
CA ASP A 614 -27.32 -4.75 -10.19
C ASP A 614 -27.10 -5.00 -11.70
N THR A 615 -27.44 -4.06 -12.60
CA THR A 615 -27.06 -4.12 -14.04
C THR A 615 -25.56 -3.92 -14.25
N LEU A 616 -24.85 -3.36 -13.28
CA LEU A 616 -23.41 -3.09 -13.33
C LEU A 616 -22.57 -4.25 -12.77
N ILE A 617 -23.22 -5.24 -12.16
CA ILE A 617 -22.57 -6.41 -11.58
C ILE A 617 -22.45 -7.49 -12.65
N GLN A 618 -21.26 -8.10 -12.76
CA GLN A 618 -21.07 -9.33 -13.51
C GLN A 618 -21.49 -10.52 -12.64
N TRP A 619 -22.61 -11.13 -13.03
CA TRP A 619 -23.17 -12.28 -12.33
C TRP A 619 -22.59 -13.59 -12.87
N SER A 620 -22.09 -14.44 -11.99
CA SER A 620 -21.58 -15.78 -12.32
C SER A 620 -21.72 -16.74 -11.14
N GLY A 621 -22.24 -17.94 -11.41
CA GLY A 621 -22.44 -18.98 -10.39
C GLY A 621 -23.68 -18.78 -9.52
N TRP A 622 -23.65 -19.38 -8.33
CA TRP A 622 -24.75 -19.43 -7.37
C TRP A 622 -24.47 -18.56 -6.16
N TYR A 623 -25.51 -17.90 -5.64
CA TYR A 623 -25.39 -16.94 -4.56
C TYR A 623 -26.30 -17.29 -3.39
N ARG A 624 -25.80 -17.10 -2.18
CA ARG A 624 -26.56 -17.21 -0.94
C ARG A 624 -26.67 -15.83 -0.29
N LEU A 625 -27.90 -15.40 -0.01
CA LEU A 625 -28.17 -14.06 0.51
C LEU A 625 -28.08 -14.04 2.04
N TYR A 626 -27.44 -12.99 2.55
CA TYR A 626 -27.34 -12.68 3.96
C TYR A 626 -27.69 -11.21 4.20
N LEU A 627 -28.18 -10.94 5.40
CA LEU A 627 -28.29 -9.59 5.94
C LEU A 627 -27.80 -9.57 7.38
N GLN A 628 -26.73 -8.83 7.62
CA GLN A 628 -26.11 -8.68 8.93
C GLN A 628 -25.71 -10.04 9.52
N GLY A 629 -25.05 -10.88 8.72
CA GLY A 629 -24.62 -12.22 9.12
C GLY A 629 -25.74 -13.25 9.33
N LYS A 630 -27.00 -12.92 8.99
CA LYS A 630 -28.15 -13.85 9.06
C LYS A 630 -28.64 -14.23 7.67
N SER A 631 -29.07 -15.50 7.53
CA SER A 631 -29.66 -16.00 6.28
C SER A 631 -30.84 -15.14 5.85
N ALA A 632 -30.87 -14.80 4.57
CA ALA A 632 -31.90 -14.00 3.94
C ALA A 632 -32.37 -14.67 2.65
N GLN A 633 -33.51 -14.19 2.12
CA GLN A 633 -34.10 -14.68 0.88
C GLN A 633 -34.64 -13.51 0.06
N ILE A 634 -34.77 -13.66 -1.25
CA ILE A 634 -35.45 -12.65 -2.08
C ILE A 634 -36.91 -12.59 -1.67
N PRO A 635 -37.50 -11.44 -1.31
CA PRO A 635 -38.92 -11.37 -0.99
C PRO A 635 -39.77 -11.78 -2.19
N GLU A 636 -40.85 -12.51 -1.95
CA GLU A 636 -41.83 -12.88 -2.98
C GLU A 636 -42.61 -11.63 -3.41
N SER A 637 -43.03 -11.58 -4.68
CA SER A 637 -43.71 -10.42 -5.27
C SER A 637 -45.00 -10.06 -4.54
N ASP A 638 -45.65 -11.02 -3.90
CA ASP A 638 -46.89 -10.85 -3.14
C ASP A 638 -46.67 -10.13 -1.79
N TRP A 639 -45.41 -9.94 -1.37
CA TRP A 639 -45.05 -9.32 -0.09
C TRP A 639 -44.63 -7.86 -0.23
N CYS A 640 -44.81 -7.27 -1.40
CA CYS A 640 -44.45 -5.88 -1.63
C CYS A 640 -45.41 -4.89 -0.94
N TRP A 641 -44.96 -3.65 -0.79
CA TRP A 641 -45.77 -2.55 -0.28
C TRP A 641 -45.47 -1.25 -1.05
N SER A 642 -46.32 -0.24 -0.86
CA SER A 642 -46.15 1.07 -1.51
C SER A 642 -44.76 1.64 -1.22
N PHE A 643 -44.08 2.12 -2.26
CA PHE A 643 -42.73 2.70 -2.16
C PHE A 643 -41.60 1.75 -1.73
N MET A 644 -41.77 0.43 -1.88
CA MET A 644 -40.71 -0.53 -1.59
C MET A 644 -39.52 -0.36 -2.54
N SER A 645 -38.34 -0.15 -1.96
CA SER A 645 -37.04 -0.14 -2.66
C SER A 645 -35.97 -0.88 -1.85
N CYS A 646 -34.87 -1.26 -2.49
CA CYS A 646 -33.66 -1.77 -1.86
C CYS A 646 -32.48 -1.45 -2.77
N GLY A 647 -31.38 -0.91 -2.26
CA GLY A 647 -30.14 -0.64 -3.02
C GLY A 647 -30.22 0.41 -4.15
N GLY A 648 -31.24 0.34 -5.00
CA GLY A 648 -31.51 1.24 -6.10
C GLY A 648 -32.94 1.76 -6.06
N TYR A 649 -33.42 2.19 -7.23
CA TYR A 649 -34.79 2.71 -7.38
C TYR A 649 -35.80 1.58 -7.54
N THR A 650 -35.48 0.51 -8.26
CA THR A 650 -36.42 -0.60 -8.49
C THR A 650 -36.06 -1.81 -7.65
N ALA A 651 -36.93 -2.18 -6.71
CA ALA A 651 -36.82 -3.43 -5.97
C ALA A 651 -37.18 -4.62 -6.86
N LEU A 652 -36.27 -5.59 -7.01
CA LEU A 652 -36.53 -6.85 -7.70
C LEU A 652 -36.94 -7.94 -6.70
N LEU A 653 -38.07 -8.58 -7.00
CA LEU A 653 -38.78 -9.54 -6.17
C LEU A 653 -38.99 -10.85 -6.91
N LEU A 654 -39.12 -11.95 -6.16
CA LEU A 654 -39.32 -13.29 -6.70
C LEU A 654 -40.77 -13.50 -7.14
N GLY A 655 -40.99 -13.88 -8.40
CA GLY A 655 -42.31 -14.21 -8.93
C GLY A 655 -42.82 -15.57 -8.42
N GLY A 656 -43.82 -15.52 -7.54
CA GLY A 656 -44.40 -16.69 -6.88
C GLY A 656 -43.55 -17.24 -5.73
N SER A 657 -43.97 -18.38 -5.18
CA SER A 657 -43.39 -18.94 -3.96
C SER A 657 -41.99 -19.54 -4.15
N HIS A 658 -41.17 -19.54 -3.11
CA HIS A 658 -39.91 -20.28 -3.11
C HIS A 658 -40.12 -21.80 -3.34
N PRO A 659 -39.17 -22.51 -3.97
CA PRO A 659 -39.24 -23.98 -4.12
C PRO A 659 -39.15 -24.72 -2.79
N ARG A 660 -39.72 -25.92 -2.74
CA ARG A 660 -39.46 -26.90 -1.66
C ARG A 660 -38.18 -27.69 -1.96
N PRO A 661 -37.52 -28.30 -0.95
CA PRO A 661 -36.31 -29.10 -1.17
C PRO A 661 -36.46 -30.20 -2.23
N GLN A 662 -37.66 -30.77 -2.36
CA GLN A 662 -38.00 -31.80 -3.36
C GLN A 662 -38.15 -31.27 -4.80
N ASP A 663 -38.34 -29.96 -4.98
CA ASP A 663 -38.58 -29.35 -6.29
C ASP A 663 -37.28 -29.17 -7.10
N GLY A 664 -36.12 -29.39 -6.47
CA GLY A 664 -34.83 -29.25 -7.11
C GLY A 664 -34.51 -27.80 -7.50
N ILE A 665 -33.93 -27.61 -8.69
CA ILE A 665 -33.66 -26.29 -9.26
C ILE A 665 -34.88 -25.84 -10.06
N VAL A 666 -35.48 -24.72 -9.66
CA VAL A 666 -36.64 -24.12 -10.35
C VAL A 666 -36.26 -22.79 -10.98
N THR A 667 -36.85 -22.48 -12.13
CA THR A 667 -36.76 -21.14 -12.74
C THR A 667 -37.92 -20.28 -12.22
N ARG A 668 -37.62 -19.06 -11.81
CA ARG A 668 -38.60 -18.10 -11.29
C ARG A 668 -38.50 -16.79 -12.04
N GLU A 669 -39.68 -16.22 -12.33
CA GLU A 669 -39.81 -14.87 -12.84
C GLU A 669 -39.32 -13.87 -11.81
N ILE A 670 -38.86 -12.71 -12.29
CA ILE A 670 -38.44 -11.61 -11.42
C ILE A 670 -39.22 -10.36 -11.81
N TYR A 671 -39.87 -9.78 -10.80
CA TYR A 671 -40.72 -8.60 -10.96
C TYR A 671 -40.12 -7.40 -10.25
N GLY A 672 -40.31 -6.23 -10.84
CA GLY A 672 -39.87 -4.95 -10.31
C GLY A 672 -41.04 -4.03 -9.96
N THR A 673 -40.91 -3.29 -8.87
CA THR A 673 -41.89 -2.29 -8.42
C THR A 673 -41.73 -0.97 -9.18
N TYR A 674 -42.83 -0.26 -9.46
CA TYR A 674 -42.75 1.14 -9.88
C TYR A 674 -42.56 2.05 -8.66
N VAL A 675 -41.50 2.84 -8.67
CA VAL A 675 -41.01 3.61 -7.51
C VAL A 675 -42.03 4.61 -6.97
N TYR A 676 -42.93 5.17 -7.79
CA TYR A 676 -43.96 6.12 -7.33
C TYR A 676 -45.36 5.51 -7.23
N SER A 677 -45.47 4.18 -7.20
CA SER A 677 -46.77 3.55 -7.04
C SER A 677 -47.25 3.65 -5.60
N ASN A 678 -48.43 4.24 -5.44
CA ASN A 678 -49.19 4.20 -4.19
C ASN A 678 -49.94 2.87 -4.02
N ASP A 679 -50.02 2.03 -5.06
CA ASP A 679 -50.76 0.77 -5.05
C ASP A 679 -49.84 -0.41 -4.74
N SER A 680 -50.02 -1.01 -3.57
CA SER A 680 -49.30 -2.21 -3.12
C SER A 680 -49.53 -3.45 -3.99
N ARG A 681 -50.43 -3.38 -4.99
CA ARG A 681 -50.64 -4.44 -5.99
C ARG A 681 -49.77 -4.28 -7.24
N GLN A 682 -49.02 -3.19 -7.38
CA GLN A 682 -48.21 -2.89 -8.58
C GLN A 682 -46.74 -3.30 -8.41
N CYS A 683 -46.52 -4.57 -8.15
CA CYS A 683 -45.18 -5.11 -7.90
C CYS A 683 -44.60 -5.88 -9.08
N ASN A 684 -45.36 -5.90 -10.17
CA ASN A 684 -45.04 -6.42 -11.48
C ASN A 684 -45.00 -5.32 -12.55
N SER A 685 -44.74 -4.07 -12.15
CA SER A 685 -44.61 -2.94 -13.09
C SER A 685 -43.48 -3.13 -14.09
N TYR A 686 -42.43 -3.83 -13.66
CA TYR A 686 -41.32 -4.25 -14.50
C TYR A 686 -41.17 -5.76 -14.46
N ARG A 687 -40.70 -6.34 -15.56
CA ARG A 687 -40.30 -7.75 -15.65
C ARG A 687 -38.83 -7.80 -16.02
N SER A 688 -38.05 -8.47 -15.18
CA SER A 688 -36.61 -8.70 -15.40
C SER A 688 -36.37 -10.08 -16.03
N ASN A 689 -35.10 -10.40 -16.26
CA ASN A 689 -34.70 -11.74 -16.67
C ASN A 689 -34.99 -12.75 -15.53
N PRO A 690 -35.52 -13.95 -15.84
CA PRO A 690 -35.78 -14.97 -14.85
C PRO A 690 -34.49 -15.52 -14.24
N ILE A 691 -34.56 -16.03 -13.02
CA ILE A 691 -33.42 -16.62 -12.29
C ILE A 691 -33.69 -18.08 -11.93
N GLN A 692 -32.63 -18.82 -11.59
CA GLN A 692 -32.78 -20.17 -11.02
C GLN A 692 -32.66 -20.12 -9.50
N VAL A 693 -33.48 -20.92 -8.81
CA VAL A 693 -33.53 -21.00 -7.34
C VAL A 693 -33.54 -22.45 -6.91
N LYS A 694 -32.77 -22.79 -5.87
CA LYS A 694 -32.79 -24.11 -5.23
C LYS A 694 -32.94 -23.96 -3.72
N ALA A 695 -33.80 -24.79 -3.13
CA ALA A 695 -33.91 -24.94 -1.68
C ALA A 695 -32.87 -25.93 -1.16
N CYS A 696 -32.16 -25.57 -0.10
CA CYS A 696 -31.04 -26.34 0.44
C CYS A 696 -31.35 -26.92 1.83
N PRO A 697 -30.70 -28.05 2.21
CA PRO A 697 -30.76 -28.57 3.57
C PRO A 697 -30.30 -27.50 4.57
N GLY A 698 -31.11 -27.22 5.60
CA GLY A 698 -30.83 -26.15 6.57
C GLY A 698 -31.65 -24.85 6.37
N ASN A 699 -32.77 -24.91 5.65
CA ASN A 699 -33.76 -23.83 5.51
C ASN A 699 -33.19 -22.53 4.90
N TYR A 700 -32.42 -22.67 3.83
CA TYR A 700 -31.95 -21.53 3.03
C TYR A 700 -32.07 -21.81 1.53
N TYR A 701 -31.96 -20.73 0.75
CA TYR A 701 -32.04 -20.79 -0.70
C TYR A 701 -30.73 -20.31 -1.32
N VAL A 702 -30.41 -20.89 -2.47
CA VAL A 702 -29.35 -20.40 -3.36
C VAL A 702 -29.96 -19.95 -4.68
N TYR A 703 -29.42 -18.88 -5.23
CA TYR A 703 -29.95 -18.19 -6.41
C TYR A 703 -28.87 -18.09 -7.48
N ARG A 704 -29.17 -18.54 -8.69
CA ARG A 704 -28.37 -18.21 -9.88
C ARG A 704 -28.88 -16.87 -10.41
N LEU A 705 -28.38 -15.79 -9.83
CA LEU A 705 -28.73 -14.43 -10.23
C LEU A 705 -28.14 -14.12 -11.60
N VAL A 706 -28.85 -13.33 -12.39
CA VAL A 706 -28.42 -12.88 -13.72
C VAL A 706 -28.55 -11.37 -13.82
N LYS A 707 -27.85 -10.77 -14.80
CA LYS A 707 -27.95 -9.33 -15.07
C LYS A 707 -29.42 -8.94 -15.28
N PRO A 708 -29.97 -7.99 -14.51
CA PRO A 708 -31.34 -7.50 -14.71
C PRO A 708 -31.55 -6.89 -16.09
N ALA A 709 -32.80 -6.82 -16.53
CA ALA A 709 -33.13 -6.17 -17.80
C ALA A 709 -32.73 -4.69 -17.77
N ALA A 710 -31.94 -4.26 -18.77
CA ALA A 710 -31.37 -2.92 -18.83
C ALA A 710 -32.43 -1.80 -18.86
N SER A 711 -33.63 -2.09 -19.36
CA SER A 711 -34.77 -1.17 -19.40
C SER A 711 -35.33 -0.81 -18.03
N ILE A 712 -35.02 -1.60 -16.98
CA ILE A 712 -35.51 -1.34 -15.63
C ILE A 712 -34.65 -0.23 -15.00
N PRO A 713 -35.26 0.80 -14.38
CA PRO A 713 -34.48 1.87 -13.76
C PRO A 713 -33.83 1.46 -12.43
N MET A 714 -32.50 1.42 -12.39
CA MET A 714 -31.69 1.07 -11.21
C MET A 714 -32.24 -0.13 -10.41
N PRO A 715 -32.33 -1.33 -11.03
CA PRO A 715 -32.83 -2.52 -10.37
C PRO A 715 -31.86 -3.09 -9.36
N THR A 716 -32.38 -3.65 -8.28
CA THR A 716 -31.59 -4.41 -7.29
C THR A 716 -32.37 -5.61 -6.78
N TYR A 717 -31.75 -6.78 -6.72
CA TYR A 717 -32.27 -7.96 -6.02
C TYR A 717 -32.32 -7.71 -4.52
N CYS A 718 -33.54 -7.64 -3.98
CA CYS A 718 -33.74 -7.44 -2.54
C CYS A 718 -33.46 -8.70 -1.75
N ALA A 719 -33.14 -8.53 -0.47
CA ALA A 719 -32.98 -9.60 0.50
C ALA A 719 -33.81 -9.28 1.76
N GLY A 720 -34.65 -10.20 2.19
CA GLY A 720 -35.43 -10.12 3.43
C GLY A 720 -35.01 -11.22 4.42
N LYS A 721 -34.96 -10.89 5.72
CA LYS A 721 -34.66 -11.90 6.76
C LYS A 721 -35.83 -12.88 6.90
N VAL A 722 -35.49 -14.16 7.06
CA VAL A 722 -36.45 -15.28 7.17
C VAL A 722 -37.43 -15.14 8.36
N CYS A 723 -37.11 -14.32 9.38
CA CYS A 723 -37.99 -14.08 10.54
C CYS A 723 -38.85 -12.79 10.47
N CYS A 724 -38.80 -12.03 9.37
CA CYS A 724 -39.56 -10.78 9.26
C CYS A 724 -40.98 -10.96 8.71
N PHE A 725 -41.42 -12.19 8.45
CA PHE A 725 -42.72 -12.43 7.82
C PHE A 725 -43.49 -13.49 8.63
N PRO A 726 -44.62 -13.13 9.28
CA PRO A 726 -45.43 -14.10 9.97
C PRO A 726 -45.95 -15.12 8.96
N TYR A 727 -45.97 -16.38 9.41
CA TYR A 727 -46.53 -17.52 8.71
C TYR A 727 -47.83 -17.19 7.96
N SER A 728 -47.96 -17.79 6.78
CA SER A 728 -49.16 -17.88 5.94
C SER A 728 -50.46 -17.70 6.72
N ILE A 729 -51.22 -16.65 6.40
CA ILE A 729 -52.61 -16.51 6.84
C ILE A 729 -53.50 -16.42 5.61
N HIS A 730 -54.41 -17.39 5.49
CA HIS A 730 -55.58 -17.37 4.60
C HIS A 730 -56.41 -16.07 4.82
N PRO A 731 -57.22 -15.64 3.84
CA PRO A 731 -57.72 -14.28 3.76
C PRO A 731 -58.89 -14.07 4.71
N SER A 732 -58.72 -13.20 5.70
CA SER A 732 -59.80 -12.40 6.29
C SER A 732 -59.21 -11.38 7.27
N ILE A 733 -59.75 -10.16 7.20
CA ILE A 733 -59.66 -9.04 8.16
C ILE A 733 -58.78 -7.85 7.71
N HIS A 734 -59.44 -6.69 7.72
CA HIS A 734 -59.04 -5.38 7.22
C HIS A 734 -57.93 -4.66 8.02
N TYR A 735 -57.24 -3.77 7.29
CA TYR A 735 -56.25 -2.75 7.66
C TYR A 735 -56.43 -1.97 8.99
N LEU A 736 -55.34 -1.75 9.75
CA LEU A 736 -54.59 -0.47 9.96
C LEU A 736 -53.51 -0.66 11.09
N PRO A 737 -52.50 0.24 11.23
CA PRO A 737 -51.10 -0.12 11.35
C PRO A 737 -50.54 0.17 12.74
N LEU A 738 -49.44 -0.50 13.09
CA LEU A 738 -48.34 -0.06 13.95
C LEU A 738 -47.51 -1.31 14.27
N LEU A 739 -46.19 -1.23 14.18
CA LEU A 739 -45.31 -1.55 15.32
C LEU A 739 -43.82 -1.43 14.95
N ARG A 740 -43.15 -0.53 15.68
CA ARG A 740 -41.77 -0.72 16.12
C ARG A 740 -41.66 -2.09 16.80
N GLY A 741 -40.75 -2.95 16.35
CA GLY A 741 -40.47 -4.24 16.98
C GLY A 741 -38.98 -4.54 16.98
N SER A 742 -38.32 -4.25 18.09
CA SER A 742 -36.93 -4.61 18.39
C SER A 742 -36.79 -6.14 18.55
N CYS A 743 -35.80 -6.75 17.89
CA CYS A 743 -35.43 -8.15 18.11
C CYS A 743 -34.70 -8.29 19.47
N ARG A 744 -35.39 -8.77 20.52
CA ARG A 744 -34.72 -9.31 21.72
C ARG A 744 -34.35 -10.77 21.48
N GLY A 745 -33.09 -11.10 21.79
CA GLY A 745 -32.57 -12.47 21.73
C GLY A 745 -33.22 -13.37 22.76
N GLY A 746 -33.62 -14.56 22.31
CA GLY A 746 -33.97 -15.70 23.16
C GLY A 746 -32.86 -16.74 23.06
N SER A 747 -32.27 -17.04 24.19
CA SER A 747 -31.28 -18.09 24.44
C SER A 747 -31.78 -19.47 24.05
N ILE A 748 -30.92 -20.24 23.36
CA ILE A 748 -31.10 -21.65 23.04
C ILE A 748 -30.88 -22.45 24.34
N LEU A 749 -31.92 -23.15 24.81
CA LEU A 749 -31.79 -24.26 25.75
C LEU A 749 -31.57 -25.53 24.93
N SER A 750 -30.38 -26.10 25.06
CA SER A 750 -30.01 -27.44 24.63
C SER A 750 -30.64 -28.48 25.55
N ASN A 751 -31.45 -29.37 25.00
CA ASN A 751 -31.86 -30.61 25.66
C ASN A 751 -30.78 -31.67 25.45
N GLU A 752 -30.02 -32.00 26.49
CA GLU A 752 -29.38 -33.31 26.63
C GLU A 752 -29.92 -33.99 27.89
N ALA A 753 -30.33 -35.24 27.72
CA ALA A 753 -30.94 -36.07 28.72
C ALA A 753 -29.89 -36.61 29.71
N GLN A 754 -30.14 -36.45 31.00
CA GLN A 754 -29.60 -37.36 32.02
C GLN A 754 -30.69 -37.68 33.04
N THR A 755 -31.11 -38.93 33.05
CA THR A 755 -31.87 -39.59 34.10
C THR A 755 -30.93 -40.05 35.22
N SER A 756 -31.13 -39.58 36.46
CA SER A 756 -31.02 -40.43 37.65
C SER A 756 -31.63 -39.76 38.91
N LEU A 757 -32.63 -40.47 39.42
CA LEU A 757 -33.26 -40.52 40.74
C LEU A 757 -32.59 -39.80 41.95
N SER A 758 -33.37 -38.87 42.54
CA SER A 758 -33.85 -38.81 43.95
C SER A 758 -32.86 -38.68 45.14
N PRO A 759 -33.29 -38.29 46.38
CA PRO A 759 -34.60 -37.73 46.82
C PRO A 759 -34.52 -36.49 47.77
N ALA A 760 -35.68 -35.83 47.90
CA ALA A 760 -36.30 -35.23 49.10
C ALA A 760 -35.50 -34.17 49.91
N THR A 761 -36.05 -33.06 50.40
CA THR A 761 -37.33 -32.79 51.09
C THR A 761 -37.51 -31.28 51.15
N SER A 762 -38.74 -30.76 51.03
CA SER A 762 -39.27 -29.81 52.02
C SER A 762 -40.72 -29.41 51.72
N THR A 763 -41.46 -29.35 52.81
CA THR A 763 -42.89 -29.21 52.99
C THR A 763 -43.34 -27.75 52.99
N SER A 764 -44.46 -27.48 52.31
CA SER A 764 -45.58 -26.60 52.68
C SER A 764 -45.31 -25.22 53.34
N SER A 765 -45.61 -24.14 52.58
CA SER A 765 -46.65 -23.10 52.82
C SER A 765 -46.81 -22.40 54.21
N PRO A 766 -47.54 -21.27 54.33
CA PRO A 766 -47.83 -20.14 53.41
C PRO A 766 -47.93 -18.74 54.11
N ARG A 767 -48.32 -17.71 53.34
CA ARG A 767 -49.00 -16.43 53.70
C ARG A 767 -48.20 -15.27 54.31
N GLY A 768 -48.48 -14.06 53.80
CA GLY A 768 -48.40 -12.82 54.59
C GLY A 768 -48.03 -11.52 53.84
N ILE A 769 -49.02 -10.83 53.29
CA ILE A 769 -49.04 -9.37 52.98
C ILE A 769 -48.99 -8.62 54.35
N PRO A 770 -48.40 -7.41 54.57
CA PRO A 770 -48.75 -6.16 53.86
C PRO A 770 -47.76 -4.97 53.77
N ARG A 771 -48.10 -4.08 52.82
CA ARG A 771 -48.02 -2.59 52.81
C ARG A 771 -46.92 -1.85 53.60
N ARG A 772 -46.23 -0.94 52.89
CA ARG A 772 -46.11 0.46 53.33
C ARG A 772 -45.90 1.43 52.16
N SER A 773 -46.47 2.61 52.36
CA SER A 773 -46.76 3.67 51.41
C SER A 773 -45.78 4.84 51.50
N GLN A 774 -45.77 5.64 50.43
CA GLN A 774 -45.51 7.08 50.34
C GLN A 774 -44.09 7.61 50.58
N ALA A 775 -43.56 8.31 49.57
CA ALA A 775 -43.34 9.75 49.64
C ALA A 775 -43.29 10.35 48.22
N SER A 776 -43.89 11.51 48.07
CA SER A 776 -44.05 12.30 46.85
C SER A 776 -43.49 13.72 47.06
N TRP A 777 -43.51 14.53 45.98
CA TRP A 777 -43.22 15.97 45.86
C TRP A 777 -41.73 16.34 45.76
N ALA A 778 -41.29 17.39 45.05
CA ALA A 778 -41.75 18.33 44.02
C ALA A 778 -40.44 19.03 43.54
N ILE A 779 -40.26 19.65 42.36
CA ILE A 779 -41.03 20.58 41.53
C ILE A 779 -40.62 20.33 40.07
#